data_AF-H2YYK8-F1
#
_entry.id   AF-H2YYK8-F1
#
_cell.length_a   1.000
_cell.length_b   1.000
_cell.length_c   1.000
_cell.angle_alpha   90.00
_cell.angle_beta   90.00
_cell.angle_gamma   90.00
#
_symmetry.space_group_name_H-M   'P 1'
#
loop_
_entity.id
_entity.type
_entity.pdbx_description
1 polymer ?
#
loop_
_entity_poly.entity_id
_entity_poly.type
_entity_poly.pdbx_seq_one_letter_code
_entity_poly.pdbx_strand_id
1 'polypeptide(L)'
;LSYSTYNQFWKEANSTINDLLVQEIPAEPLKPEKDRLTVFQKLATLYIKYVQIFRKLESSYDQVVHPQKRRILRQVLDGTMGRLLEVKDEMVNLEFSEFHYFDDILSDLKLTPNDIEIPIPKYFLHERKKVLQEREQVLGKILAKMGPTVKDSDREAKKMSLEEAIRLVQIHERARQGRLRAKFMREIRLEEEREKLAAQRGAPTLDPDVAATRIQKIWKGFIQRKVTRREREEEMVFIGMVCDGFRNLLCLLVFKMHISCSNAGKKSIQNEVEYQQALVTIKEKIRQVEGPDIKETMQDQIRQWFIECRDATGKFPDYPDEEDGGSSLLFKEKTPEEATELKEKEEEKGKKKGKKGKKSGKKSGKKKKGKNSKLISSPSQEEEPGWKMQESKFLPAVSEAHNNYESVWRNRDEAANFQQKHDGVLIKEDKRVEVESEIRIQVDELMREELNNLKMALDRDKGKKGKKGKKSGKKKGKKSGKKGKKGKKDKDLTADRTIESLYEEMVQQGVLVKCPQVWLQDFIGDYSYLGTTLRQADIEPMPSLSDVRQLVALYGILPLGSQVVHENIPQIKSLLLAGPRGVGKKMLMKSICTETGANLFDLTAQNIAGKYPGKSGLAMLIHMVTKVAKQLQPSVIFIGEAEKTFIKKAPKGDK
;
A
#
# COMPACT_ATOMS: atom_id res chain seq x y z
N LEU A 1 -0.90 -14.26 -18.63
CA LEU A 1 -1.45 -12.97 -19.14
C LEU A 1 -0.28 -12.14 -19.66
N SER A 2 -0.46 -11.46 -20.79
CA SER A 2 0.60 -10.64 -21.41
C SER A 2 0.65 -9.25 -20.77
N TYR A 3 1.79 -8.56 -20.89
CA TYR A 3 1.97 -7.17 -20.44
C TYR A 3 0.87 -6.22 -20.95
N SER A 4 0.40 -6.45 -22.18
CA SER A 4 -0.66 -5.67 -22.81
C SER A 4 -1.95 -5.67 -22.00
N THR A 5 -2.32 -6.79 -21.37
CA THR A 5 -3.54 -6.88 -20.55
C THR A 5 -3.46 -5.97 -19.33
N TYR A 6 -2.31 -5.92 -18.64
CA TYR A 6 -2.14 -5.10 -17.45
C TYR A 6 -2.04 -3.59 -17.78
N ASN A 7 -1.48 -3.24 -18.94
CA ASN A 7 -1.58 -1.88 -19.44
C ASN A 7 -3.02 -1.48 -19.78
N GLN A 8 -3.80 -2.41 -20.32
CA GLN A 8 -5.22 -2.16 -20.58
C GLN A 8 -5.99 -1.96 -19.26
N PHE A 9 -5.73 -2.76 -18.24
CA PHE A 9 -6.32 -2.55 -16.91
C PHE A 9 -5.93 -1.20 -16.31
N TRP A 10 -4.68 -0.77 -16.47
CA TRP A 10 -4.25 0.55 -16.03
C TRP A 10 -4.96 1.68 -16.81
N LYS A 11 -5.14 1.53 -18.12
CA LYS A 11 -5.86 2.49 -18.96
C LYS A 11 -7.35 2.58 -18.57
N GLU A 12 -8.01 1.44 -18.40
CA GLU A 12 -9.40 1.37 -17.94
C GLU A 12 -9.55 2.00 -16.55
N ALA A 13 -8.66 1.69 -15.61
CA ALA A 13 -8.69 2.27 -14.28
C ALA A 13 -8.56 3.81 -14.33
N ASN A 14 -7.65 4.36 -15.13
CA ASN A 14 -7.52 5.81 -15.29
C ASN A 14 -8.73 6.46 -15.95
N SER A 15 -9.37 5.79 -16.92
CA SER A 15 -10.62 6.27 -17.50
C SER A 15 -11.72 6.37 -16.45
N THR A 16 -11.90 5.33 -15.64
CA THR A 16 -12.90 5.34 -14.56
C THR A 16 -12.56 6.36 -13.47
N ILE A 17 -11.28 6.56 -13.15
CA ILE A 17 -10.84 7.63 -12.23
C ILE A 17 -11.25 9.00 -12.77
N ASN A 18 -11.02 9.28 -14.06
CA ASN A 18 -11.43 10.56 -14.65
C ASN A 18 -12.95 10.78 -14.54
N ASP A 19 -13.74 9.76 -14.86
CA ASP A 19 -15.20 9.82 -14.74
C ASP A 19 -15.66 10.11 -13.29
N LEU A 20 -14.96 9.57 -12.30
CA LEU A 20 -15.20 9.81 -10.88
C LEU A 20 -14.75 11.21 -10.43
N LEU A 21 -13.59 11.67 -10.90
CA LEU A 21 -13.07 13.00 -10.57
C LEU A 21 -14.02 14.10 -11.07
N VAL A 22 -14.62 13.93 -12.24
CA VAL A 22 -15.66 14.84 -12.77
C VAL A 22 -16.91 14.84 -11.89
N GLN A 23 -17.27 13.70 -11.29
CA GLN A 23 -18.43 13.58 -10.39
C GLN A 23 -18.16 14.18 -9.00
N GLU A 24 -16.96 13.98 -8.45
CA GLU A 24 -16.60 14.42 -7.08
C GLU A 24 -16.09 15.87 -7.03
N ILE A 25 -15.54 16.39 -8.14
CA ILE A 25 -15.09 17.78 -8.27
C ILE A 25 -15.90 18.49 -9.37
N PRO A 26 -17.22 18.70 -9.17
CA PRO A 26 -18.03 19.41 -10.15
C PRO A 26 -17.69 20.89 -10.18
N ALA A 27 -17.85 21.52 -11.36
CA ALA A 27 -17.59 22.94 -11.56
C ALA A 27 -18.49 23.86 -10.72
N GLU A 28 -19.67 23.37 -10.32
CA GLU A 28 -20.59 24.03 -9.39
C GLU A 28 -20.74 23.19 -8.11
N PRO A 29 -20.78 23.81 -6.92
CA PRO A 29 -20.94 23.07 -5.67
C PRO A 29 -22.29 22.35 -5.65
N LEU A 30 -22.27 21.05 -5.38
CA LEU A 30 -23.49 20.23 -5.31
C LEU A 30 -24.42 20.77 -4.21
N LYS A 31 -25.72 20.79 -4.53
CA LYS A 31 -26.77 21.09 -3.55
C LYS A 31 -26.76 20.01 -2.46
N PRO A 32 -26.90 20.38 -1.18
CA PRO A 32 -26.92 19.41 -0.10
C PRO A 32 -28.13 18.48 -0.24
N GLU A 33 -27.89 17.18 -0.16
CA GLU A 33 -28.95 16.17 -0.26
C GLU A 33 -29.61 15.94 1.10
N LYS A 34 -30.94 15.80 1.10
CA LYS A 34 -31.73 15.60 2.32
C LYS A 34 -32.10 14.14 2.56
N ASP A 35 -32.26 13.35 1.49
CA ASP A 35 -32.65 11.95 1.61
C ASP A 35 -31.43 11.08 1.94
N ARG A 36 -31.48 10.39 3.07
CA ARG A 36 -30.39 9.53 3.55
C ARG A 36 -30.19 8.31 2.67
N LEU A 37 -31.27 7.79 2.06
CA LEU A 37 -31.20 6.60 1.20
C LEU A 37 -30.49 6.92 -0.13
N THR A 38 -30.80 8.06 -0.74
CA THR A 38 -30.11 8.49 -1.97
C THR A 38 -28.64 8.79 -1.71
N VAL A 39 -28.33 9.42 -0.58
CA VAL A 39 -26.95 9.67 -0.15
C VAL A 39 -26.20 8.35 0.03
N PHE A 40 -26.81 7.37 0.71
CA PHE A 40 -26.21 6.06 0.89
C PHE A 40 -25.95 5.35 -0.44
N GLN A 41 -26.93 5.32 -1.35
CA GLN A 41 -26.78 4.71 -2.68
C GLN A 41 -25.66 5.38 -3.48
N LYS A 42 -25.53 6.71 -3.40
CA LYS A 42 -24.40 7.44 -4.04
C LYS A 42 -23.06 7.06 -3.43
N LEU A 43 -22.93 7.04 -2.11
CA LEU A 43 -21.69 6.63 -1.44
C LEU A 43 -21.34 5.16 -1.71
N ALA A 44 -22.31 4.26 -1.69
CA ALA A 44 -22.13 2.85 -1.96
C ALA A 44 -21.69 2.59 -3.42
N THR A 45 -22.29 3.29 -4.39
CA THR A 45 -21.86 3.18 -5.79
C THR A 45 -20.45 3.74 -6.01
N LEU A 46 -20.09 4.87 -5.36
CA LEU A 46 -18.73 5.39 -5.38
C LEU A 46 -17.74 4.40 -4.75
N TYR A 47 -18.07 3.83 -3.59
CA TYR A 47 -17.26 2.83 -2.91
C TYR A 47 -16.97 1.62 -3.81
N ILE A 48 -18.00 1.03 -4.42
CA ILE A 48 -17.84 -0.13 -5.32
C ILE A 48 -16.96 0.21 -6.52
N LYS A 49 -17.15 1.39 -7.15
CA LYS A 49 -16.30 1.83 -8.27
C LYS A 49 -14.85 1.99 -7.83
N TYR A 50 -14.59 2.58 -6.67
CA TYR A 50 -13.23 2.68 -6.12
C TYR A 50 -12.62 1.31 -5.79
N VAL A 51 -13.38 0.34 -5.30
CA VAL A 51 -12.89 -1.05 -5.12
C VAL A 51 -12.48 -1.67 -6.46
N GLN A 52 -13.28 -1.50 -7.51
CA GLN A 52 -12.95 -2.02 -8.84
C GLN A 52 -11.68 -1.39 -9.41
N ILE A 53 -11.54 -0.06 -9.29
CA ILE A 53 -10.32 0.66 -9.67
C ILE A 53 -9.13 0.11 -8.89
N PHE A 54 -9.26 0.00 -7.56
CA PHE A 54 -8.21 -0.49 -6.68
C PHE A 54 -7.74 -1.89 -7.06
N ARG A 55 -8.66 -2.81 -7.37
CA ARG A 55 -8.34 -4.16 -7.87
C ARG A 55 -7.55 -4.14 -9.18
N LYS A 56 -8.00 -3.34 -10.16
CA LYS A 56 -7.31 -3.20 -11.45
C LYS A 56 -5.91 -2.62 -11.26
N LEU A 57 -5.76 -1.60 -10.41
CA LEU A 57 -4.48 -0.97 -10.11
C LEU A 57 -3.52 -1.90 -9.37
N GLU A 58 -4.00 -2.68 -8.39
CA GLU A 58 -3.18 -3.65 -7.66
C GLU A 58 -2.65 -4.74 -8.62
N SER A 59 -3.55 -5.32 -9.42
CA SER A 59 -3.18 -6.32 -10.43
C SER A 59 -2.21 -5.76 -11.46
N SER A 60 -2.37 -4.50 -11.84
CA SER A 60 -1.44 -3.81 -12.76
C SER A 60 -0.09 -3.55 -12.10
N TYR A 61 -0.07 -3.05 -10.86
CA TYR A 61 1.15 -2.76 -10.12
C TYR A 61 1.99 -4.02 -9.83
N ASP A 62 1.35 -5.15 -9.51
CA ASP A 62 2.05 -6.42 -9.27
C ASP A 62 2.79 -6.93 -10.52
N GLN A 63 2.23 -6.67 -11.71
CA GLN A 63 2.69 -7.27 -12.97
C GLN A 63 3.52 -6.32 -13.83
N VAL A 64 3.37 -5.01 -13.64
CA VAL A 64 4.19 -3.99 -14.32
C VAL A 64 5.57 -3.93 -13.65
N VAL A 65 6.59 -4.19 -14.47
CA VAL A 65 8.00 -4.26 -14.07
C VAL A 65 8.72 -2.93 -14.37
N HIS A 66 8.13 -2.08 -15.21
CA HIS A 66 8.69 -0.80 -15.63
C HIS A 66 8.85 0.18 -14.44
N PRO A 67 10.06 0.65 -14.10
CA PRO A 67 10.32 1.49 -12.92
C PRO A 67 9.51 2.79 -12.85
N GLN A 68 9.50 3.59 -13.93
CA GLN A 68 8.81 4.89 -13.93
C GLN A 68 7.28 4.74 -13.83
N LYS A 69 6.66 3.84 -14.60
CA LYS A 69 5.22 3.52 -14.47
C LYS A 69 4.85 3.07 -13.08
N ARG A 70 5.67 2.20 -12.47
CA ARG A 70 5.41 1.66 -11.14
C ARG A 70 5.31 2.75 -10.07
N ARG A 71 6.03 3.87 -10.22
CA ARG A 71 5.94 5.02 -9.31
C ARG A 71 4.61 5.75 -9.43
N ILE A 72 4.14 6.02 -10.64
CA ILE A 72 2.83 6.64 -10.86
C ILE A 72 1.72 5.69 -10.40
N LEU A 73 1.80 4.41 -10.77
CA LEU A 73 0.88 3.37 -10.28
C LEU A 73 0.87 3.30 -8.75
N ARG A 74 2.03 3.42 -8.08
CA ARG A 74 2.13 3.46 -6.62
C ARG A 74 1.35 4.63 -6.04
N GLN A 75 1.55 5.83 -6.59
CA GLN A 75 0.90 7.07 -6.16
C GLN A 75 -0.62 6.99 -6.34
N VAL A 76 -1.10 6.56 -7.51
CA VAL A 76 -2.54 6.38 -7.77
C VAL A 76 -3.11 5.31 -6.84
N LEU A 77 -2.43 4.17 -6.67
CA LEU A 77 -2.90 3.08 -5.82
C LEU A 77 -3.03 3.50 -4.35
N ASP A 78 -2.07 4.25 -3.79
CA ASP A 78 -2.17 4.81 -2.44
C ASP A 78 -3.29 5.85 -2.33
N GLY A 79 -3.46 6.71 -3.34
CA GLY A 79 -4.52 7.71 -3.38
C GLY A 79 -5.91 7.09 -3.44
N THR A 80 -6.11 6.10 -4.32
CA THR A 80 -7.36 5.34 -4.44
C THR A 80 -7.66 4.56 -3.16
N MET A 81 -6.64 3.94 -2.56
CA MET A 81 -6.77 3.24 -1.26
C MET A 81 -7.21 4.18 -0.15
N GLY A 82 -6.64 5.40 -0.12
CA GLY A 82 -7.02 6.42 0.84
C GLY A 82 -8.46 6.91 0.66
N ARG A 83 -8.84 7.22 -0.59
CA ARG A 83 -10.22 7.63 -0.91
C ARG A 83 -11.25 6.54 -0.62
N LEU A 84 -10.93 5.27 -0.90
CA LEU A 84 -11.78 4.12 -0.55
C LEU A 84 -12.13 4.11 0.95
N LEU A 85 -11.13 4.33 1.79
CA LEU A 85 -11.29 4.34 3.25
C LEU A 85 -12.04 5.58 3.75
N GLU A 86 -11.85 6.75 3.13
CA GLU A 86 -12.65 7.95 3.42
C GLU A 86 -14.13 7.71 3.08
N VAL A 87 -14.43 7.22 1.87
CA VAL A 87 -15.83 6.92 1.47
C VAL A 87 -16.45 5.89 2.42
N LYS A 88 -15.67 4.88 2.84
CA LYS A 88 -16.13 3.90 3.84
C LYS A 88 -16.42 4.57 5.19
N ASP A 89 -15.57 5.47 5.67
CA ASP A 89 -15.79 6.21 6.92
C ASP A 89 -17.04 7.10 6.82
N GLU A 90 -17.25 7.78 5.69
CA GLU A 90 -18.45 8.56 5.42
C GLU A 90 -19.73 7.70 5.47
N MET A 91 -19.70 6.49 4.90
CA MET A 91 -20.83 5.54 5.00
C MET A 91 -21.09 5.10 6.44
N VAL A 92 -20.05 4.78 7.20
CA VAL A 92 -20.18 4.40 8.63
C VAL A 92 -20.77 5.56 9.43
N ASN A 93 -20.36 6.79 9.17
CA ASN A 93 -20.89 7.98 9.84
C ASN A 93 -22.36 8.26 9.45
N LEU A 94 -22.79 7.84 8.26
CA LEU A 94 -24.17 7.99 7.79
C LEU A 94 -25.13 6.97 8.45
N GLU A 95 -24.75 5.70 8.51
CA GLU A 95 -25.59 4.61 9.02
C GLU A 95 -25.35 4.26 10.50
N PHE A 96 -24.25 4.73 11.09
CA PHE A 96 -23.75 4.32 12.41
C PHE A 96 -23.49 2.80 12.54
N SER A 97 -23.18 2.13 11.41
CA SER A 97 -22.85 0.71 11.35
C SER A 97 -21.56 0.49 10.57
N GLU A 98 -20.74 -0.46 10.99
CA GLU A 98 -19.55 -0.89 10.23
C GLU A 98 -19.94 -1.80 9.05
N PHE A 99 -21.03 -2.56 9.24
CA PHE A 99 -21.54 -3.56 8.31
C PHE A 99 -22.55 -2.95 7.34
N HIS A 100 -22.24 -3.08 6.05
CA HIS A 100 -23.02 -2.54 4.96
C HIS A 100 -23.23 -3.64 3.93
N TYR A 101 -24.44 -3.73 3.39
CA TYR A 101 -24.85 -4.76 2.45
C TYR A 101 -25.08 -4.15 1.07
N PHE A 102 -24.46 -4.73 0.05
CA PHE A 102 -24.43 -4.17 -1.30
C PHE A 102 -25.30 -4.93 -2.31
N ASP A 103 -26.12 -5.88 -1.86
CA ASP A 103 -26.73 -6.92 -2.70
C ASP A 103 -27.56 -6.34 -3.86
N ASP A 104 -28.44 -5.38 -3.56
CA ASP A 104 -29.26 -4.70 -4.58
C ASP A 104 -28.38 -3.95 -5.59
N ILE A 105 -27.36 -3.23 -5.10
CA ILE A 105 -26.45 -2.43 -5.92
C ILE A 105 -25.56 -3.33 -6.78
N LEU A 106 -25.11 -4.47 -6.26
CA LEU A 106 -24.36 -5.47 -7.00
C LEU A 106 -25.21 -6.08 -8.11
N SER A 107 -26.48 -6.38 -7.81
CA SER A 107 -27.44 -6.85 -8.81
C SER A 107 -27.62 -5.81 -9.93
N ASP A 108 -27.83 -4.54 -9.57
CA ASP A 108 -27.99 -3.44 -10.53
C ASP A 108 -26.76 -3.24 -11.42
N LEU A 109 -25.56 -3.34 -10.83
CA LEU A 109 -24.28 -3.21 -11.53
C LEU A 109 -23.84 -4.51 -12.23
N LYS A 110 -24.60 -5.61 -12.09
CA LYS A 110 -24.27 -6.95 -12.61
C LYS A 110 -22.90 -7.46 -12.15
N LEU A 111 -22.57 -7.21 -10.88
CA LEU A 111 -21.31 -7.59 -10.25
C LEU A 111 -21.52 -8.77 -9.31
N THR A 112 -20.44 -9.53 -9.10
CA THR A 112 -20.43 -10.62 -8.12
C THR A 112 -19.78 -10.17 -6.81
N PRO A 113 -20.06 -10.83 -5.67
CA PRO A 113 -19.40 -10.50 -4.40
C PRO A 113 -17.87 -10.61 -4.45
N ASN A 114 -17.34 -11.46 -5.33
CA ASN A 114 -15.90 -11.59 -5.54
C ASN A 114 -15.28 -10.32 -6.13
N ASP A 115 -16.05 -9.48 -6.83
CA ASP A 115 -15.58 -8.24 -7.47
C ASP A 115 -15.42 -7.09 -6.46
N ILE A 116 -16.09 -7.16 -5.31
CA ILE A 116 -15.96 -6.18 -4.21
C ILE A 116 -15.00 -6.63 -3.11
N GLU A 117 -14.41 -7.81 -3.22
CA GLU A 117 -13.36 -8.23 -2.31
C GLU A 117 -12.14 -7.32 -2.46
N ILE A 118 -11.59 -6.88 -1.33
CA ILE A 118 -10.46 -5.93 -1.33
C ILE A 118 -9.16 -6.74 -1.34
N PRO A 119 -8.36 -6.67 -2.42
CA PRO A 119 -7.07 -7.34 -2.46
C PRO A 119 -6.09 -6.66 -1.51
N ILE A 120 -5.19 -7.44 -0.94
CA ILE A 120 -4.10 -6.89 -0.12
C ILE A 120 -2.92 -6.58 -1.05
N PRO A 121 -2.48 -5.32 -1.13
CA PRO A 121 -1.37 -4.97 -1.99
C PRO A 121 -0.07 -5.68 -1.58
N LYS A 122 0.49 -6.48 -2.49
CA LYS A 122 1.71 -7.26 -2.23
C LYS A 122 2.96 -6.41 -1.96
N TYR A 123 2.96 -5.14 -2.39
CA TYR A 123 4.07 -4.23 -2.15
C TYR A 123 4.34 -3.99 -0.67
N PHE A 124 3.33 -4.14 0.20
CA PHE A 124 3.46 -4.05 1.65
C PHE A 124 4.59 -4.93 2.19
N LEU A 125 4.74 -6.14 1.63
CA LEU A 125 5.78 -7.07 2.02
C LEU A 125 7.02 -6.95 1.13
N HIS A 126 6.85 -6.69 -0.18
CA HIS A 126 7.97 -6.63 -1.11
C HIS A 126 8.94 -5.48 -0.82
N GLU A 127 8.45 -4.27 -0.54
CA GLU A 127 9.31 -3.11 -0.25
C GLU A 127 10.08 -3.30 1.07
N ARG A 128 9.47 -3.99 2.04
CA ARG A 128 10.05 -4.24 3.37
C ARG A 128 10.78 -5.59 3.50
N LYS A 129 10.89 -6.36 2.40
CA LYS A 129 11.38 -7.74 2.44
C LYS A 129 12.76 -7.89 3.10
N LYS A 130 13.70 -6.99 2.82
CA LYS A 130 15.05 -7.00 3.42
C LYS A 130 14.98 -6.81 4.94
N VAL A 131 14.23 -5.79 5.38
CA VAL A 131 14.02 -5.48 6.80
C VAL A 131 13.35 -6.64 7.53
N LEU A 132 12.35 -7.28 6.91
CA LEU A 132 11.66 -8.45 7.49
C LEU A 132 12.60 -9.66 7.64
N GLN A 133 13.47 -9.91 6.65
CA GLN A 133 14.46 -10.98 6.71
C GLN A 133 15.50 -10.74 7.81
N GLU A 134 16.04 -9.53 7.92
CA GLU A 134 16.98 -9.16 8.97
C GLU A 134 16.36 -9.33 10.37
N ARG A 135 15.11 -8.88 10.54
CA ARG A 135 14.34 -9.05 11.78
C ARG A 135 14.11 -10.52 12.12
N GLU A 136 13.72 -11.34 11.15
CA GLU A 136 13.53 -12.78 11.36
C GLU A 136 14.83 -13.48 11.77
N GLN A 137 15.97 -13.07 11.21
CA GLN A 137 17.28 -13.58 11.61
C GLN A 137 17.63 -13.19 13.06
N VAL A 138 17.37 -11.94 13.47
CA VAL A 138 17.60 -11.49 14.85
C VAL A 138 16.74 -12.28 15.82
N LEU A 139 15.43 -12.40 15.54
CA LEU A 139 14.50 -13.20 16.35
C LEU A 139 14.93 -14.66 16.43
N GLY A 140 15.33 -15.26 15.29
CA GLY A 140 15.81 -16.64 15.22
C GLY A 140 17.07 -16.87 16.05
N LYS A 141 18.02 -15.92 16.05
CA LYS A 141 19.22 -15.98 16.89
C LYS A 141 18.89 -15.92 18.38
N ILE A 142 17.94 -15.07 18.79
CA ILE A 142 17.52 -14.96 20.20
C ILE A 142 16.80 -16.24 20.64
N LEU A 143 15.89 -16.78 19.82
CA LEU A 143 15.19 -18.02 20.10
C LEU A 143 16.16 -19.22 20.17
N ALA A 144 17.17 -19.27 19.30
CA ALA A 144 18.19 -20.33 19.35
C ALA A 144 19.01 -20.30 20.65
N LYS A 145 19.32 -19.10 21.19
CA LYS A 145 20.01 -18.95 22.48
C LYS A 145 19.17 -19.44 23.67
N MET A 146 17.85 -19.38 23.58
CA MET A 146 16.93 -19.79 24.65
C MET A 146 16.75 -21.32 24.76
N GLY A 147 17.22 -22.08 23.77
CA GLY A 147 16.93 -23.51 23.64
C GLY A 147 15.45 -23.78 23.29
N PRO A 148 15.08 -25.04 22.99
CA PRO A 148 13.69 -25.39 22.71
C PRO A 148 12.84 -25.12 23.94
N THR A 149 11.99 -24.09 23.87
CA THR A 149 10.98 -23.84 24.90
C THR A 149 9.99 -25.00 24.92
N VAL A 150 9.79 -25.60 26.09
CA VAL A 150 8.96 -26.80 26.38
C VAL A 150 7.47 -26.64 25.98
N LYS A 151 7.06 -25.53 25.35
CA LYS A 151 5.70 -25.29 24.85
C LYS A 151 5.50 -25.63 23.37
N ASP A 152 6.56 -25.84 22.60
CA ASP A 152 6.44 -26.37 21.23
C ASP A 152 6.22 -27.90 21.20
N SER A 153 6.12 -28.54 22.37
CA SER A 153 5.77 -29.94 22.52
C SER A 153 4.26 -30.20 22.66
N ASP A 154 3.39 -29.24 22.34
CA ASP A 154 2.05 -29.60 21.88
C ASP A 154 2.19 -30.22 20.50
N ARG A 155 2.60 -31.50 20.52
CA ARG A 155 2.64 -32.45 19.42
C ARG A 155 2.34 -31.77 18.10
N GLU A 156 3.36 -31.50 17.31
CA GLU A 156 3.24 -31.72 15.86
C GLU A 156 2.97 -33.22 15.65
N ALA A 157 1.82 -33.70 16.15
CA ALA A 157 1.11 -34.82 15.62
C ALA A 157 0.95 -34.42 14.17
N LYS A 158 1.80 -34.98 13.32
CA LYS A 158 1.79 -34.86 11.86
C LYS A 158 0.32 -34.80 11.46
N LYS A 159 -0.19 -33.59 11.20
CA LYS A 159 -1.62 -33.37 10.98
C LYS A 159 -1.90 -34.04 9.65
N MET A 160 -2.35 -35.29 9.70
CA MET A 160 -2.86 -35.95 8.52
C MET A 160 -4.00 -35.08 8.02
N SER A 161 -3.95 -34.68 6.75
CA SER A 161 -5.04 -33.87 6.20
C SER A 161 -6.35 -34.67 6.29
N LEU A 162 -7.49 -33.99 6.32
CA LEU A 162 -8.80 -34.66 6.29
C LEU A 162 -8.86 -35.63 5.10
N GLU A 163 -8.29 -35.23 3.96
CA GLU A 163 -8.19 -36.04 2.75
C GLU A 163 -7.27 -37.26 2.92
N GLU A 164 -6.14 -37.12 3.61
CA GLU A 164 -5.24 -38.23 3.93
C GLU A 164 -5.88 -39.22 4.91
N ALA A 165 -6.62 -38.72 5.91
CA ALA A 165 -7.39 -39.54 6.84
C ALA A 165 -8.49 -40.32 6.13
N ILE A 166 -9.27 -39.64 5.27
CA ILE A 166 -10.31 -40.26 4.45
C ILE A 166 -9.68 -41.31 3.52
N ARG A 167 -8.56 -41.00 2.85
CA ARG A 167 -7.84 -41.96 2.01
C ARG A 167 -7.40 -43.19 2.79
N LEU A 168 -6.83 -43.02 3.98
CA LEU A 168 -6.36 -44.14 4.81
C LEU A 168 -7.53 -45.05 5.23
N VAL A 169 -8.63 -44.46 5.70
CA VAL A 169 -9.84 -45.22 6.06
C VAL A 169 -10.40 -45.97 4.85
N GLN A 170 -10.48 -45.31 3.69
CA GLN A 170 -10.94 -45.93 2.45
C GLN A 170 -9.99 -47.02 1.92
N ILE A 171 -8.68 -46.87 2.07
CA ILE A 171 -7.69 -47.91 1.72
C ILE A 171 -7.89 -49.13 2.61
N HIS A 172 -8.06 -48.92 3.91
CA HIS A 172 -8.26 -50.02 4.86
C HIS A 172 -9.60 -50.74 4.66
N GLU A 173 -10.69 -50.01 4.41
CA GLU A 173 -11.98 -50.65 4.13
C GLU A 173 -11.97 -51.39 2.80
N ARG A 174 -11.33 -50.84 1.75
CA ARG A 174 -11.13 -51.57 0.48
C ARG A 174 -10.26 -52.81 0.66
N ALA A 175 -9.22 -52.75 1.49
CA ALA A 175 -8.40 -53.91 1.81
C ALA A 175 -9.21 -54.98 2.58
N ARG A 176 -10.10 -54.55 3.49
CA ARG A 176 -11.01 -55.45 4.21
C ARG A 176 -11.99 -56.13 3.25
N GLN A 177 -12.66 -55.36 2.39
CA GLN A 177 -13.58 -55.91 1.38
C GLN A 177 -12.84 -56.80 0.38
N GLY A 178 -11.63 -56.42 -0.04
CA GLY A 178 -10.76 -57.23 -0.89
C GLY A 178 -10.42 -58.59 -0.26
N ARG A 179 -10.09 -58.62 1.04
CA ARG A 179 -9.87 -59.87 1.78
C ARG A 179 -11.14 -60.71 1.87
N LEU A 180 -12.30 -60.08 2.11
CA LEU A 180 -13.59 -60.78 2.20
C LEU A 180 -13.97 -61.41 0.85
N ARG A 181 -13.86 -60.66 -0.24
CA ARG A 181 -14.10 -61.15 -1.61
C ARG A 181 -13.09 -62.23 -2.00
N ALA A 182 -11.82 -62.09 -1.65
CA ALA A 182 -10.82 -63.12 -1.91
C ALA A 182 -11.13 -64.41 -1.16
N LYS A 183 -11.62 -64.33 0.09
CA LYS A 183 -12.09 -65.48 0.86
C LYS A 183 -13.30 -66.14 0.19
N PHE A 184 -14.31 -65.35 -0.17
CA PHE A 184 -15.51 -65.85 -0.86
C PHE A 184 -15.21 -66.48 -2.23
N MET A 185 -14.37 -65.84 -3.05
CA MET A 185 -13.94 -66.39 -4.35
C MET A 185 -13.07 -67.63 -4.19
N ARG A 186 -12.31 -67.75 -3.11
CA ARG A 186 -11.55 -68.96 -2.78
C ARG A 186 -12.48 -70.10 -2.38
N GLU A 187 -13.54 -69.80 -1.62
CA GLU A 187 -14.59 -70.77 -1.27
C GLU A 187 -15.30 -71.28 -2.53
N ILE A 188 -15.77 -70.39 -3.41
CA ILE A 188 -16.36 -70.76 -4.71
C ILE A 188 -15.40 -71.62 -5.54
N ARG A 189 -14.11 -71.27 -5.59
CA ARG A 189 -13.11 -72.02 -6.36
C ARG A 189 -12.88 -73.42 -5.80
N LEU A 190 -12.84 -73.57 -4.48
CA LEU A 190 -12.73 -74.87 -3.81
C LEU A 190 -13.99 -75.72 -4.00
N GLU A 191 -15.14 -75.09 -4.13
CA GLU A 191 -16.42 -75.73 -4.42
C GLU A 191 -16.47 -76.19 -5.88
N GLU A 192 -16.11 -75.33 -6.83
CA GLU A 192 -15.92 -75.70 -8.24
C GLU A 192 -14.86 -76.80 -8.43
N GLU A 193 -13.77 -76.78 -7.67
CA GLU A 193 -12.74 -77.84 -7.71
C GLU A 193 -13.28 -79.16 -7.15
N ARG A 194 -14.09 -79.12 -6.08
CA ARG A 194 -14.78 -80.30 -5.56
C ARG A 194 -15.81 -80.85 -6.54
N GLU A 195 -16.60 -80.00 -7.18
CA GLU A 195 -17.54 -80.40 -8.23
C GLU A 195 -16.81 -80.96 -9.46
N LYS A 196 -15.68 -80.36 -9.87
CA LYS A 196 -14.85 -80.90 -10.96
C LYS A 196 -14.23 -82.24 -10.60
N LEU A 197 -13.76 -82.42 -9.36
CA LEU A 197 -13.24 -83.70 -8.87
C LEU A 197 -14.35 -84.77 -8.77
N ALA A 198 -15.57 -84.37 -8.44
CA ALA A 198 -16.74 -85.24 -8.48
C ALA A 198 -17.11 -85.63 -9.93
N ALA A 199 -17.03 -84.68 -10.86
CA ALA A 199 -17.25 -84.91 -12.29
C ALA A 199 -16.12 -85.71 -12.96
N GLN A 200 -14.89 -85.72 -12.41
CA GLN A 200 -13.72 -86.42 -12.94
C GLN A 200 -13.57 -87.87 -12.43
N ARG A 201 -14.55 -88.43 -11.72
CA ARG A 201 -14.60 -89.87 -11.35
C ARG A 201 -14.85 -90.83 -12.53
N GLY A 202 -14.51 -90.40 -13.74
CA GLY A 202 -14.37 -91.19 -14.96
C GLY A 202 -13.57 -90.38 -15.96
N ALA A 203 -12.28 -90.64 -16.09
CA ALA A 203 -11.41 -90.06 -17.13
C ALA A 203 -11.01 -91.18 -18.11
N PRO A 204 -10.38 -90.94 -19.29
CA PRO A 204 -9.84 -89.68 -19.84
C PRO A 204 -9.97 -89.50 -21.39
N THR A 205 -9.82 -88.27 -21.89
CA THR A 205 -8.91 -87.85 -23.02
C THR A 205 -9.15 -86.37 -23.34
N LEU A 206 -8.10 -85.63 -23.71
CA LEU A 206 -8.17 -84.20 -23.95
C LEU A 206 -8.73 -83.92 -25.35
N ASP A 207 -10.05 -83.80 -25.45
CA ASP A 207 -10.77 -83.45 -26.69
C ASP A 207 -10.30 -82.07 -27.21
N PRO A 208 -10.11 -81.86 -28.53
CA PRO A 208 -9.74 -80.55 -29.09
C PRO A 208 -10.71 -79.44 -28.67
N ASP A 209 -12.00 -79.76 -28.51
CA ASP A 209 -13.02 -78.83 -28.04
C ASP A 209 -12.85 -78.46 -26.55
N VAL A 210 -12.33 -79.38 -25.74
CA VAL A 210 -11.97 -79.13 -24.34
C VAL A 210 -10.69 -78.27 -24.26
N ALA A 211 -9.74 -78.46 -25.18
CA ALA A 211 -8.58 -77.58 -25.31
C ALA A 211 -8.98 -76.16 -25.78
N ALA A 212 -9.84 -76.07 -26.80
CA ALA A 212 -10.34 -74.81 -27.34
C ALA A 212 -11.13 -74.02 -26.28
N THR A 213 -12.01 -74.68 -25.52
CA THR A 213 -12.73 -74.03 -24.41
C THR A 213 -11.80 -73.53 -23.30
N ARG A 214 -10.70 -74.25 -22.99
CA ARG A 214 -9.68 -73.76 -22.04
C ARG A 214 -8.97 -72.51 -22.55
N ILE A 215 -8.58 -72.48 -23.83
CA ILE A 215 -7.94 -71.32 -24.46
C ILE A 215 -8.91 -70.13 -24.51
N GLN A 216 -10.14 -70.35 -24.96
CA GLN A 216 -11.19 -69.34 -25.00
C GLN A 216 -11.52 -68.79 -23.61
N LYS A 217 -11.54 -69.65 -22.57
CA LYS A 217 -11.74 -69.23 -21.18
C LYS A 217 -10.62 -68.31 -20.70
N ILE A 218 -9.37 -68.63 -21.01
CA ILE A 218 -8.21 -67.78 -20.66
C ILE A 218 -8.30 -66.44 -21.40
N TRP A 219 -8.60 -66.45 -22.70
CA TRP A 219 -8.71 -65.25 -23.52
C TRP A 219 -9.88 -64.34 -23.10
N LYS A 220 -11.08 -64.90 -22.95
CA LYS A 220 -12.25 -64.18 -22.43
C LYS A 220 -11.99 -63.61 -21.04
N GLY A 221 -11.32 -64.37 -20.17
CA GLY A 221 -10.89 -63.88 -18.86
C GLY A 221 -9.84 -62.77 -18.92
N PHE A 222 -8.92 -62.78 -19.89
CA PHE A 222 -7.96 -61.69 -20.11
C PHE A 222 -8.66 -60.41 -20.60
N ILE A 223 -9.53 -60.53 -21.61
CA ILE A 223 -10.33 -59.41 -22.12
C ILE A 223 -11.17 -58.81 -21.00
N GLN A 224 -11.90 -59.65 -20.25
CA GLN A 224 -12.76 -59.16 -19.17
C GLN A 224 -11.96 -58.43 -18.10
N ARG A 225 -10.79 -58.95 -17.70
CA ARG A 225 -9.92 -58.25 -16.73
C ARG A 225 -9.41 -56.91 -17.25
N LYS A 226 -9.17 -56.77 -18.56
CA LYS A 226 -8.77 -55.51 -19.18
C LYS A 226 -9.93 -54.50 -19.18
N VAL A 227 -11.15 -54.95 -19.48
CA VAL A 227 -12.37 -54.13 -19.43
C VAL A 227 -12.66 -53.69 -17.99
N THR A 228 -12.70 -54.61 -17.03
CA THR A 228 -12.94 -54.30 -15.61
C THR A 228 -11.86 -53.39 -15.03
N ARG A 229 -10.60 -53.46 -15.50
CA ARG A 229 -9.57 -52.50 -15.10
C ARG A 229 -9.90 -51.09 -15.58
N ARG A 230 -10.35 -50.94 -16.83
CA ARG A 230 -10.76 -49.64 -17.40
C ARG A 230 -11.99 -49.09 -16.71
N GLU A 231 -13.05 -49.88 -16.56
CA GLU A 231 -14.27 -49.49 -15.83
C GLU A 231 -13.94 -49.05 -14.40
N ARG A 232 -13.05 -49.76 -13.72
CA ARG A 232 -12.55 -49.36 -12.39
C ARG A 232 -11.81 -48.02 -12.44
N GLU A 233 -10.98 -47.77 -13.45
CA GLU A 233 -10.29 -46.48 -13.60
C GLU A 233 -11.28 -45.34 -13.83
N GLU A 234 -12.26 -45.54 -14.73
CA GLU A 234 -13.35 -44.60 -15.02
C GLU A 234 -14.22 -44.34 -13.78
N GLU A 235 -14.59 -45.38 -13.03
CA GLU A 235 -15.35 -45.26 -11.78
C GLU A 235 -14.53 -44.55 -10.69
N MET A 236 -13.22 -44.81 -10.61
CA MET A 236 -12.33 -44.11 -9.67
C MET A 236 -12.16 -42.63 -10.04
N VAL A 237 -12.24 -42.27 -11.31
CA VAL A 237 -12.29 -40.87 -11.77
C VAL A 237 -13.65 -40.25 -11.46
N PHE A 238 -14.75 -40.94 -11.76
CA PHE A 238 -16.12 -40.50 -11.49
C PHE A 238 -16.38 -40.24 -10.00
N ILE A 239 -15.91 -41.14 -9.12
CA ILE A 239 -16.01 -41.01 -7.65
C ILE A 239 -14.98 -39.99 -7.11
N GLY A 240 -14.05 -39.48 -7.94
CA GLY A 240 -13.05 -38.49 -7.54
C GLY A 240 -11.88 -39.05 -6.72
N MET A 241 -11.67 -40.36 -6.74
CA MET A 241 -10.53 -41.02 -6.07
C MET A 241 -9.24 -40.94 -6.88
N VAL A 242 -9.34 -40.87 -8.20
CA VAL A 242 -8.25 -40.62 -9.16
C VAL A 242 -8.55 -39.31 -9.87
N CYS A 243 -7.55 -38.44 -9.99
CA CYS A 243 -7.72 -37.12 -10.58
C CYS A 243 -7.81 -37.24 -12.11
N ASP A 244 -8.85 -36.67 -12.72
CA ASP A 244 -8.93 -36.53 -14.17
C ASP A 244 -7.85 -35.56 -14.68
N GLY A 245 -7.32 -35.81 -15.89
CA GLY A 245 -6.27 -35.00 -16.51
C GLY A 245 -6.61 -33.51 -16.64
N PHE A 246 -7.91 -33.17 -16.65
CA PHE A 246 -8.40 -31.79 -16.67
C PHE A 246 -8.02 -30.97 -15.43
N ARG A 247 -7.99 -31.55 -14.21
CA ARG A 247 -7.58 -30.81 -12.99
C ARG A 247 -6.08 -30.56 -12.95
N ASN A 248 -5.27 -31.40 -13.58
CA ASN A 248 -3.84 -31.15 -13.72
C ASN A 248 -3.56 -29.87 -14.52
N LEU A 249 -4.39 -29.55 -15.52
CA LEU A 249 -4.23 -28.32 -16.30
C LEU A 249 -4.46 -27.07 -15.44
N LEU A 250 -5.51 -27.08 -14.61
CA LEU A 250 -5.82 -26.01 -13.66
C LEU A 250 -4.70 -25.85 -12.61
N CYS A 251 -4.22 -26.95 -12.05
CA CYS A 251 -3.08 -26.93 -11.11
C CYS A 251 -1.80 -26.40 -11.79
N LEU A 252 -1.54 -26.80 -13.04
CA LEU A 252 -0.38 -26.33 -13.81
C LEU A 252 -0.51 -24.85 -14.19
N LEU A 253 -1.72 -24.36 -14.47
CA LEU A 253 -1.99 -22.94 -14.72
C LEU A 253 -1.74 -22.11 -13.47
N VAL A 254 -2.25 -22.54 -12.31
CA VAL A 254 -2.00 -21.89 -11.01
C VAL A 254 -0.51 -21.89 -10.68
N PHE A 255 0.18 -23.01 -10.91
CA PHE A 255 1.62 -23.12 -10.70
C PHE A 255 2.42 -22.20 -11.64
N LYS A 256 2.06 -22.14 -12.93
CA LYS A 256 2.65 -21.20 -13.90
C LYS A 256 2.38 -19.74 -13.49
N MET A 257 1.20 -19.42 -12.98
CA MET A 257 0.86 -18.09 -12.47
C MET A 257 1.75 -17.71 -11.28
N HIS A 258 1.91 -18.61 -10.31
CA HIS A 258 2.78 -18.39 -9.16
C HIS A 258 4.25 -18.17 -9.54
N ILE A 259 4.77 -18.96 -10.49
CA ILE A 259 6.13 -18.78 -11.03
C ILE A 259 6.25 -17.44 -11.75
N SER A 260 5.25 -17.05 -12.54
CA SER A 260 5.24 -15.77 -13.25
C SER A 260 5.30 -14.59 -12.27
N CYS A 261 4.51 -14.61 -11.20
CA CYS A 261 4.57 -13.59 -10.14
C CYS A 261 5.95 -13.55 -9.44
N SER A 262 6.51 -14.72 -9.10
CA SER A 262 7.83 -14.80 -8.46
C SER A 262 8.94 -14.23 -9.35
N ASN A 263 8.87 -14.50 -10.66
CA ASN A 263 9.81 -14.00 -11.64
C ASN A 263 9.64 -12.50 -11.91
N ALA A 264 8.40 -11.98 -11.92
CA ALA A 264 8.11 -10.56 -12.07
C ALA A 264 8.77 -9.73 -10.95
N GLY A 265 8.70 -10.18 -9.70
CA GLY A 265 9.35 -9.52 -8.57
C GLY A 265 10.88 -9.44 -8.71
N LYS A 266 11.54 -10.53 -9.14
CA LYS A 266 13.00 -10.53 -9.38
C LYS A 266 13.38 -9.58 -10.51
N LYS A 267 12.62 -9.60 -11.60
CA LYS A 267 12.83 -8.72 -12.76
C LYS A 267 12.63 -7.25 -12.40
N SER A 268 11.67 -6.94 -11.52
CA SER A 268 11.40 -5.57 -11.06
C SER A 268 12.58 -5.00 -10.28
N ILE A 269 13.17 -5.78 -9.37
CA ILE A 269 14.36 -5.36 -8.62
C ILE A 269 15.54 -5.10 -9.57
N GLN A 270 15.76 -5.97 -10.55
CA GLN A 270 16.82 -5.80 -11.55
C GLN A 270 16.61 -4.52 -12.38
N ASN A 271 15.39 -4.30 -12.88
CA ASN A 271 15.06 -3.12 -13.68
C ASN A 271 15.17 -1.82 -12.86
N GLU A 272 14.85 -1.84 -11.56
CA GLU A 272 15.03 -0.69 -10.67
C GLU A 272 16.53 -0.37 -10.50
N VAL A 273 17.37 -1.37 -10.29
CA VAL A 273 18.83 -1.17 -10.18
C VAL A 273 19.39 -0.57 -11.48
N GLU A 274 18.99 -1.11 -12.64
CA GLU A 274 19.39 -0.57 -13.94
C GLU A 274 18.91 0.87 -14.15
N TYR A 275 17.70 1.19 -13.70
CA TYR A 275 17.17 2.56 -13.76
C TYR A 275 17.97 3.53 -12.89
N GLN A 276 18.32 3.15 -11.65
CA GLN A 276 19.13 3.98 -10.76
C GLN A 276 20.53 4.23 -11.34
N GLN A 277 21.14 3.22 -11.95
CA GLN A 277 22.42 3.36 -12.66
C GLN A 277 22.28 4.28 -13.88
N ALA A 278 21.17 4.16 -14.64
CA ALA A 278 20.90 4.99 -15.79
C ALA A 278 20.72 6.47 -15.42
N LEU A 279 20.10 6.79 -14.28
CA LEU A 279 19.96 8.18 -13.79
C LEU A 279 21.32 8.87 -13.66
N VAL A 280 22.31 8.18 -13.07
CA VAL A 280 23.67 8.71 -12.89
C VAL A 280 24.38 8.81 -14.23
N THR A 281 24.35 7.72 -15.00
CA THR A 281 25.06 7.62 -16.29
C THR A 281 24.55 8.65 -17.30
N ILE A 282 23.24 8.87 -17.37
CA ILE A 282 22.63 9.85 -18.28
C ILE A 282 22.93 11.28 -17.79
N LYS A 283 22.83 11.55 -16.49
CA LYS A 283 23.17 12.86 -15.92
C LYS A 283 24.63 13.25 -16.23
N GLU A 284 25.56 12.33 -16.06
CA GLU A 284 26.97 12.54 -16.39
C GLU A 284 27.18 12.81 -17.89
N LYS A 285 26.49 12.06 -18.76
CA LYS A 285 26.53 12.28 -20.22
C LYS A 285 26.00 13.66 -20.61
N ILE A 286 24.88 14.10 -20.04
CA ILE A 286 24.33 15.44 -20.29
C ILE A 286 25.31 16.51 -19.85
N ARG A 287 25.89 16.38 -18.65
CA ARG A 287 26.87 17.34 -18.14
C ARG A 287 28.13 17.43 -19.01
N GLN A 288 28.57 16.32 -19.61
CA GLN A 288 29.75 16.29 -20.47
C GLN A 288 29.48 16.80 -21.90
N VAL A 289 28.35 16.42 -22.48
CA VAL A 289 28.03 16.71 -23.89
C VAL A 289 27.30 18.05 -24.03
N GLU A 290 26.23 18.25 -23.28
CA GLU A 290 25.35 19.43 -23.39
C GLU A 290 25.77 20.54 -22.42
N GLY A 291 26.51 20.20 -21.35
CA GLY A 291 26.90 21.15 -20.31
C GLY A 291 27.69 22.37 -20.80
N PRO A 292 28.71 22.23 -21.66
CA PRO A 292 29.44 23.37 -22.23
C PRO A 292 28.52 24.30 -23.04
N ASP A 293 27.67 23.74 -23.90
CA ASP A 293 26.74 24.49 -24.76
C ASP A 293 25.69 25.24 -23.92
N ILE A 294 25.14 24.59 -22.89
CA ILE A 294 24.20 25.20 -21.93
C ILE A 294 24.89 26.36 -21.18
N LYS A 295 26.15 26.18 -20.79
CA LYS A 295 26.91 27.21 -20.08
C LYS A 295 27.16 28.44 -20.97
N GLU A 296 27.58 28.24 -22.22
CA GLU A 296 27.83 29.32 -23.18
C GLU A 296 26.55 30.08 -23.50
N THR A 297 25.46 29.38 -23.81
CA THR A 297 24.16 30.00 -24.09
C THR A 297 23.62 30.81 -22.91
N MET A 298 23.77 30.32 -21.67
CA MET A 298 23.39 31.10 -20.48
C MET A 298 24.29 32.32 -20.27
N GLN A 299 25.60 32.19 -20.46
CA GLN A 299 26.54 33.34 -20.35
C GLN A 299 26.21 34.41 -21.38
N ASP A 300 25.96 34.04 -22.63
CA ASP A 300 25.63 34.99 -23.69
C ASP A 300 24.31 35.71 -23.44
N GLN A 301 23.29 35.00 -22.94
CA GLN A 301 22.03 35.62 -22.54
C GLN A 301 22.21 36.65 -21.41
N ILE A 302 23.05 36.36 -20.42
CA ILE A 302 23.33 37.28 -19.31
C ILE A 302 24.20 38.46 -19.79
N ARG A 303 25.19 38.22 -20.66
CA ARG A 303 26.01 39.29 -21.27
C ARG A 303 25.16 40.23 -22.11
N GLN A 304 24.25 39.68 -22.91
CA GLN A 304 23.30 40.46 -23.69
C GLN A 304 22.44 41.33 -22.76
N TRP A 305 21.93 40.76 -21.66
CA TRP A 305 21.19 41.53 -20.66
C TRP A 305 22.02 42.67 -20.05
N PHE A 306 23.30 42.44 -19.71
CA PHE A 306 24.19 43.51 -19.23
C PHE A 306 24.34 44.65 -20.25
N ILE A 307 24.43 44.33 -21.54
CA ILE A 307 24.55 45.33 -22.61
C ILE A 307 23.26 46.13 -22.74
N GLU A 308 22.11 45.46 -22.79
CA GLU A 308 20.79 46.10 -22.89
C GLU A 308 20.53 47.03 -21.69
N CYS A 309 20.86 46.58 -20.47
CA CYS A 309 20.74 47.43 -19.29
C CYS A 309 21.71 48.61 -19.30
N ARG A 310 22.95 48.43 -19.77
CA ARG A 310 23.93 49.51 -19.90
C ARG A 310 23.44 50.57 -20.89
N ASP A 311 22.94 50.13 -22.04
CA ASP A 311 22.48 51.04 -23.09
C ASP A 311 21.22 51.82 -22.65
N ALA A 312 20.41 51.24 -21.77
CA ALA A 312 19.23 51.90 -21.17
C ALA A 312 19.54 52.84 -19.99
N THR A 313 20.49 52.50 -19.10
CA THR A 313 20.71 53.20 -17.82
C THR A 313 22.07 53.90 -17.67
N GLY A 314 23.02 53.63 -18.58
CA GLY A 314 24.37 54.20 -18.57
C GLY A 314 25.30 53.65 -17.47
N LYS A 315 24.86 52.65 -16.68
CA LYS A 315 25.64 51.94 -15.66
C LYS A 315 25.34 50.45 -15.70
N PHE A 316 26.29 49.62 -15.26
CA PHE A 316 26.03 48.19 -15.10
C PHE A 316 25.10 47.93 -13.89
N PRO A 317 24.07 47.09 -14.04
CA PRO A 317 23.21 46.65 -12.93
C PRO A 317 23.99 45.95 -11.81
N ASP A 318 23.39 45.88 -10.63
CA ASP A 318 23.84 44.98 -9.56
C ASP A 318 23.24 43.58 -9.78
N TYR A 319 24.05 42.54 -9.58
CA TYR A 319 23.62 41.16 -9.78
C TYR A 319 22.73 40.71 -8.61
N PRO A 320 21.58 40.03 -8.84
CA PRO A 320 20.74 39.53 -7.77
C PRO A 320 21.48 38.56 -6.83
N ASP A 321 21.22 38.65 -5.52
CA ASP A 321 21.86 37.82 -4.50
C ASP A 321 21.39 36.34 -4.57
N GLU A 322 22.17 35.42 -3.97
CA GLU A 322 21.86 33.97 -4.00
C GLU A 322 20.54 33.63 -3.27
N GLU A 323 20.16 34.45 -2.29
CA GLU A 323 18.93 34.25 -1.48
C GLU A 323 17.65 34.63 -2.26
N ASP A 324 17.77 35.47 -3.30
CA ASP A 324 16.64 35.94 -4.12
C ASP A 324 16.47 35.13 -5.42
N GLY A 325 17.31 34.12 -5.67
CA GLY A 325 17.21 33.24 -6.85
C GLY A 325 18.08 33.64 -8.05
N GLY A 326 19.04 34.55 -7.89
CA GLY A 326 20.08 34.83 -8.90
C GLY A 326 19.54 35.19 -10.29
N SER A 327 20.09 34.59 -11.35
CA SER A 327 19.63 34.80 -12.73
C SER A 327 18.24 34.24 -13.03
N SER A 328 17.64 33.43 -12.16
CA SER A 328 16.32 32.84 -12.42
C SER A 328 15.18 33.88 -12.46
N LEU A 329 15.36 35.02 -11.77
CA LEU A 329 14.44 36.16 -11.84
C LEU A 329 14.59 36.94 -13.16
N LEU A 330 15.82 37.05 -13.67
CA LEU A 330 16.14 37.77 -14.93
C LEU A 330 15.48 37.12 -16.16
N PHE A 331 15.18 35.82 -16.09
CA PHE A 331 14.55 35.07 -17.17
C PHE A 331 13.04 34.87 -17.02
N LYS A 332 12.48 35.11 -15.82
CA LYS A 332 11.02 35.10 -15.63
C LYS A 332 10.37 36.40 -16.10
N GLU A 333 11.09 37.52 -16.07
CA GLU A 333 10.62 38.85 -16.54
C GLU A 333 10.84 39.07 -18.05
N LYS A 334 10.52 38.09 -18.90
CA LYS A 334 10.46 38.26 -20.36
C LYS A 334 9.04 38.24 -20.90
N THR A 335 8.13 38.97 -20.25
CA THR A 335 6.90 39.49 -20.88
C THR A 335 6.98 41.01 -20.94
N PRO A 336 6.81 41.66 -22.12
CA PRO A 336 7.02 43.10 -22.31
C PRO A 336 6.14 44.03 -21.47
N GLU A 337 5.16 43.50 -20.74
CA GLU A 337 4.08 44.26 -20.10
C GLU A 337 4.40 44.70 -18.65
N GLU A 338 5.35 44.07 -17.94
CA GLU A 338 5.74 44.51 -16.58
C GLU A 338 6.95 45.46 -16.57
N ALA A 339 7.75 45.50 -17.65
CA ALA A 339 8.83 46.48 -17.81
C ALA A 339 8.32 47.93 -17.93
N THR A 340 7.03 48.10 -18.29
CA THR A 340 6.33 49.39 -18.26
C THR A 340 5.85 49.78 -16.85
N GLU A 341 5.54 48.83 -15.98
CA GLU A 341 5.10 49.14 -14.60
C GLU A 341 6.25 49.51 -13.65
N LEU A 342 7.46 48.99 -13.90
CA LEU A 342 8.65 49.39 -13.15
C LEU A 342 9.12 50.81 -13.52
N LYS A 343 8.87 51.27 -14.75
CA LYS A 343 9.08 52.68 -15.15
C LYS A 343 8.18 53.63 -14.37
N GLU A 344 6.93 53.25 -14.09
CA GLU A 344 6.00 54.09 -13.32
C GLU A 344 6.36 54.16 -11.83
N LYS A 345 6.91 53.08 -11.24
CA LYS A 345 7.32 53.06 -9.83
C LYS A 345 8.67 53.73 -9.56
N GLU A 346 9.55 53.83 -10.55
CA GLU A 346 10.79 54.60 -10.45
C GLU A 346 10.58 56.10 -10.67
N GLU A 347 9.65 56.50 -11.55
CA GLU A 347 9.30 57.91 -11.75
C GLU A 347 8.60 58.56 -10.54
N GLU A 348 7.82 57.82 -9.75
CA GLU A 348 7.19 58.36 -8.53
C GLU A 348 8.15 58.54 -7.34
N LYS A 349 9.26 57.79 -7.28
CA LYS A 349 10.25 57.94 -6.19
C LYS A 349 11.18 59.15 -6.36
N GLY A 350 11.15 59.81 -7.53
CA GLY A 350 11.90 61.02 -7.84
C GLY A 350 11.31 62.33 -7.29
N LYS A 351 10.04 62.35 -6.84
CA LYS A 351 9.38 63.57 -6.33
C LYS A 351 8.90 63.44 -4.89
N LYS A 352 9.82 63.26 -3.93
CA LYS A 352 9.63 63.74 -2.55
C LYS A 352 10.91 63.61 -1.73
N LYS A 353 11.70 64.68 -1.67
CA LYS A 353 12.56 65.02 -0.52
C LYS A 353 13.03 66.48 -0.61
N GLY A 354 12.50 67.33 0.26
CA GLY A 354 13.17 68.59 0.60
C GLY A 354 12.32 69.85 0.78
N LYS A 355 11.44 69.92 1.79
CA LYS A 355 11.25 71.20 2.52
C LYS A 355 11.02 70.92 4.01
N LYS A 356 12.04 71.25 4.80
CA LYS A 356 12.11 71.15 6.26
C LYS A 356 11.84 72.55 6.83
N GLY A 357 10.99 72.70 7.86
CA GLY A 357 10.89 74.00 8.53
C GLY A 357 9.77 74.23 9.56
N LYS A 358 9.92 73.65 10.76
CA LYS A 358 9.70 74.25 12.11
C LYS A 358 8.32 74.76 12.59
N LYS A 359 8.15 74.58 13.92
CA LYS A 359 7.18 75.11 14.91
C LYS A 359 5.80 74.43 14.94
N SER A 360 5.14 74.15 16.07
CA SER A 360 5.41 74.22 17.51
C SER A 360 4.12 73.78 18.25
N GLY A 361 4.22 73.09 19.40
CA GLY A 361 3.26 73.25 20.50
C GLY A 361 1.96 72.42 20.52
N LYS A 362 1.96 71.36 21.34
CA LYS A 362 1.05 71.12 22.49
C LYS A 362 -0.49 71.30 22.29
N LYS A 363 -1.27 70.19 22.32
CA LYS A 363 -2.31 69.85 23.33
C LYS A 363 -3.30 68.76 22.87
N SER A 364 -3.47 67.78 23.77
CA SER A 364 -4.70 67.05 24.16
C SER A 364 -5.99 67.15 23.32
N GLY A 365 -6.62 66.00 23.03
CA GLY A 365 -8.02 65.99 22.60
C GLY A 365 -8.58 64.63 22.16
N LYS A 366 -8.97 63.81 23.13
CA LYS A 366 -9.81 62.60 22.98
C LYS A 366 -11.12 62.95 22.25
N LYS A 367 -11.49 62.23 21.18
CA LYS A 367 -12.90 62.14 20.72
C LYS A 367 -13.20 60.83 19.99
N LYS A 368 -14.09 60.05 20.62
CA LYS A 368 -14.88 58.95 20.04
C LYS A 368 -15.60 59.43 18.77
N LYS A 369 -15.71 58.56 17.76
CA LYS A 369 -16.83 58.56 16.82
C LYS A 369 -17.19 57.12 16.46
N GLY A 370 -18.37 56.70 16.93
CA GLY A 370 -19.12 55.63 16.30
C GLY A 370 -19.94 56.19 15.13
N LYS A 371 -20.32 55.27 14.23
CA LYS A 371 -21.39 55.29 13.21
C LYS A 371 -21.15 53.98 12.43
N ASN A 372 -21.93 52.90 12.54
CA ASN A 372 -23.37 52.73 12.38
C ASN A 372 -23.91 53.26 11.04
N SER A 373 -24.01 52.36 10.05
CA SER A 373 -25.10 52.35 9.06
C SER A 373 -25.08 51.06 8.20
N LYS A 374 -25.94 50.11 8.62
CA LYS A 374 -26.84 49.28 7.81
C LYS A 374 -26.29 48.63 6.53
N LEU A 375 -25.92 47.35 6.65
CA LEU A 375 -26.08 46.35 5.60
C LEU A 375 -27.55 45.90 5.58
N ILE A 376 -28.14 45.90 4.38
CA ILE A 376 -29.48 45.41 4.10
C ILE A 376 -29.43 43.89 4.16
N SER A 377 -30.10 43.33 5.17
CA SER A 377 -30.36 41.89 5.31
C SER A 377 -31.60 41.52 4.49
N SER A 378 -31.41 40.83 3.39
CA SER A 378 -32.45 39.93 2.86
C SER A 378 -32.52 38.70 3.78
N PRO A 379 -33.71 38.19 4.13
CA PRO A 379 -33.82 37.03 5.02
C PRO A 379 -33.37 35.79 4.24
N SER A 380 -32.13 35.36 4.45
CA SER A 380 -31.69 34.02 4.09
C SER A 380 -32.52 33.04 4.90
N GLN A 381 -33.38 32.30 4.19
CA GLN A 381 -34.08 31.13 4.71
C GLN A 381 -33.05 30.26 5.42
N GLU A 382 -33.32 29.89 6.67
CA GLU A 382 -32.57 28.88 7.39
C GLU A 382 -32.78 27.54 6.66
N GLU A 383 -31.93 27.25 5.67
CA GLU A 383 -31.86 25.91 5.08
C GLU A 383 -31.19 25.00 6.11
N GLU A 384 -31.96 24.04 6.62
CA GLU A 384 -31.48 22.92 7.44
C GLU A 384 -30.22 22.28 6.83
N PRO A 385 -29.28 21.76 7.66
CA PRO A 385 -28.02 21.22 7.18
C PRO A 385 -28.24 19.88 6.46
N GLY A 386 -28.43 19.91 5.14
CA GLY A 386 -28.39 18.69 4.31
C GLY A 386 -26.97 18.15 4.16
N TRP A 387 -26.85 16.88 3.77
CA TRP A 387 -25.57 16.19 3.64
C TRP A 387 -24.73 16.79 2.51
N LYS A 388 -23.44 16.98 2.78
CA LYS A 388 -22.42 17.37 1.80
C LYS A 388 -21.24 16.40 1.91
N MET A 389 -20.70 15.98 0.77
CA MET A 389 -19.49 15.17 0.68
C MET A 389 -18.35 15.84 1.44
N GLN A 390 -17.58 15.07 2.23
CA GLN A 390 -16.43 15.61 2.92
C GLN A 390 -15.27 15.89 1.95
N GLU A 391 -14.48 16.92 2.25
CA GLU A 391 -13.27 17.22 1.48
C GLU A 391 -12.25 16.08 1.64
N SER A 392 -11.89 15.44 0.53
CA SER A 392 -10.92 14.35 0.52
C SER A 392 -9.48 14.88 0.57
N LYS A 393 -8.63 14.21 1.35
CA LYS A 393 -7.18 14.48 1.37
C LYS A 393 -6.42 13.78 0.25
N PHE A 394 -7.01 12.74 -0.34
CA PHE A 394 -6.36 11.90 -1.35
C PHE A 394 -6.71 12.28 -2.79
N LEU A 395 -7.87 12.92 -3.02
CA LEU A 395 -8.28 13.36 -4.36
C LEU A 395 -7.26 14.24 -5.08
N PRO A 396 -6.58 15.22 -4.44
CA PRO A 396 -5.55 16.00 -5.13
C PRO A 396 -4.41 15.13 -5.66
N ALA A 397 -3.94 14.16 -4.87
CA ALA A 397 -2.88 13.24 -5.27
C ALA A 397 -3.31 12.30 -6.40
N VAL A 398 -4.57 11.84 -6.38
CA VAL A 398 -5.15 11.02 -7.46
C VAL A 398 -5.26 11.83 -8.76
N SER A 399 -5.72 13.09 -8.67
CA SER A 399 -5.83 14.00 -9.82
C SER A 399 -4.47 14.33 -10.43
N GLU A 400 -3.47 14.66 -9.61
CA GLU A 400 -2.10 14.90 -10.08
C GLU A 400 -1.54 13.67 -10.81
N ALA A 401 -1.69 12.49 -10.22
CA ALA A 401 -1.19 11.26 -10.80
C ALA A 401 -1.94 10.88 -12.11
N HIS A 402 -3.24 11.17 -12.19
CA HIS A 402 -4.02 11.04 -13.42
C HIS A 402 -3.51 11.99 -14.52
N ASN A 403 -3.27 13.26 -14.20
CA ASN A 403 -2.74 14.24 -15.16
C ASN A 403 -1.34 13.85 -15.65
N ASN A 404 -0.51 13.28 -14.77
CA ASN A 404 0.81 12.73 -15.15
C ASN A 404 0.67 11.52 -16.08
N TYR A 405 -0.33 10.66 -15.88
CA TYR A 405 -0.61 9.55 -16.79
C TYR A 405 -1.09 10.04 -18.16
N GLU A 406 -2.03 10.99 -18.18
CA GLU A 406 -2.61 11.57 -19.40
C GLU A 406 -1.55 12.24 -20.27
N SER A 407 -0.67 13.04 -19.66
CA SER A 407 0.40 13.76 -20.37
C SER A 407 1.52 12.84 -20.86
N VAL A 408 1.96 11.87 -20.06
CA VAL A 408 3.19 11.11 -20.34
C VAL A 408 2.93 9.75 -20.97
N TRP A 409 1.87 9.04 -20.57
CA TRP A 409 1.72 7.60 -20.84
C TRP A 409 0.52 7.21 -21.69
N ARG A 410 -0.54 8.04 -21.77
CA ARG A 410 -1.78 7.67 -22.49
C ARG A 410 -1.56 7.30 -23.96
N ASN A 411 -0.74 8.08 -24.66
CA ASN A 411 -0.51 7.97 -26.11
C ASN A 411 0.91 7.50 -26.47
N ARG A 412 1.71 7.09 -25.48
CA ARG A 412 3.11 6.70 -25.71
C ARG A 412 3.18 5.29 -26.28
N ASP A 413 3.83 5.13 -27.42
CA ASP A 413 4.08 3.80 -28.01
C ASP A 413 5.29 3.14 -27.33
N GLU A 414 5.10 1.88 -26.93
CA GLU A 414 6.09 1.06 -26.24
C GLU A 414 6.36 -0.26 -26.95
N ALA A 415 5.98 -0.39 -28.22
CA ALA A 415 6.21 -1.61 -28.99
C ALA A 415 7.68 -2.08 -28.95
N ALA A 416 8.63 -1.14 -28.88
CA ALA A 416 10.07 -1.43 -28.80
C ALA A 416 10.57 -1.84 -27.39
N ASN A 417 9.81 -1.55 -26.31
CA ASN A 417 10.24 -1.82 -24.92
C ASN A 417 9.58 -3.09 -24.34
N PHE A 418 9.72 -4.22 -25.03
CA PHE A 418 9.13 -5.50 -24.60
C PHE A 418 9.66 -5.96 -23.22
N GLN A 419 10.92 -5.63 -22.90
CA GLN A 419 11.52 -6.01 -21.62
C GLN A 419 11.08 -5.14 -20.44
N GLN A 420 10.35 -4.05 -20.69
CA GLN A 420 9.91 -3.05 -19.70
C GLN A 420 11.09 -2.46 -18.89
N LYS A 421 12.17 -2.12 -19.59
CA LYS A 421 13.26 -1.32 -19.02
C LYS A 421 12.81 0.13 -18.88
N HIS A 422 13.67 0.98 -18.35
CA HIS A 422 13.38 2.41 -18.23
C HIS A 422 13.35 3.13 -19.59
N ASP A 423 12.62 4.25 -19.64
CA ASP A 423 12.66 5.16 -20.78
C ASP A 423 13.76 6.21 -20.57
N GLY A 424 14.79 6.14 -21.42
CA GLY A 424 15.94 7.04 -21.36
C GLY A 424 15.64 8.47 -21.80
N VAL A 425 14.58 8.72 -22.60
CA VAL A 425 14.22 10.07 -23.04
C VAL A 425 13.65 10.87 -21.86
N LEU A 426 12.74 10.27 -21.10
CA LEU A 426 12.21 10.90 -19.87
C LEU A 426 13.32 11.21 -18.87
N ILE A 427 14.25 10.27 -18.68
CA ILE A 427 15.38 10.50 -17.78
C ILE A 427 16.23 11.68 -18.26
N LYS A 428 16.45 11.80 -19.59
CA LYS A 428 17.22 12.90 -20.14
C LYS A 428 16.55 14.25 -19.91
N GLU A 429 15.25 14.35 -20.16
CA GLU A 429 14.47 15.57 -19.94
C GLU A 429 14.50 16.01 -18.48
N ASP A 430 14.20 15.09 -17.55
CA ASP A 430 14.23 15.36 -16.10
C ASP A 430 15.64 15.79 -15.63
N LYS A 431 16.67 15.07 -16.07
CA LYS A 431 18.06 15.36 -15.67
C LYS A 431 18.65 16.57 -16.37
N ARG A 432 18.15 16.97 -17.54
CA ARG A 432 18.55 18.22 -18.20
C ARG A 432 18.19 19.41 -17.33
N VAL A 433 16.98 19.45 -16.77
CA VAL A 433 16.55 20.53 -15.85
C VAL A 433 17.44 20.59 -14.60
N GLU A 434 17.79 19.43 -14.02
CA GLU A 434 18.73 19.38 -12.88
C GLU A 434 20.11 19.93 -13.26
N VAL A 435 20.68 19.47 -14.37
CA VAL A 435 22.01 19.90 -14.84
C VAL A 435 22.03 21.37 -15.21
N GLU A 436 20.98 21.87 -15.86
CA GLU A 436 20.81 23.31 -16.15
C GLU A 436 20.80 24.14 -14.87
N SER A 437 20.12 23.69 -13.81
CA SER A 437 20.13 24.38 -12.52
C SER A 437 21.51 24.38 -11.85
N GLU A 438 22.25 23.28 -11.94
CA GLU A 438 23.63 23.17 -11.42
C GLU A 438 24.62 24.05 -12.19
N ILE A 439 24.50 24.09 -13.52
CA ILE A 439 25.31 24.95 -14.40
C ILE A 439 24.95 26.42 -14.15
N ARG A 440 23.68 26.74 -13.94
CA ARG A 440 23.24 28.11 -13.68
C ARG A 440 23.91 28.72 -12.45
N ILE A 441 24.06 27.96 -11.37
CA ILE A 441 24.80 28.43 -10.18
C ILE A 441 26.25 28.75 -10.52
N GLN A 442 26.91 27.89 -11.32
CA GLN A 442 28.29 28.11 -11.75
C GLN A 442 28.42 29.32 -12.69
N VAL A 443 27.44 29.51 -13.58
CA VAL A 443 27.38 30.67 -14.48
C VAL A 443 27.17 31.94 -13.67
N ASP A 444 26.23 31.97 -12.72
CA ASP A 444 25.94 33.12 -11.87
C ASP A 444 27.19 33.58 -11.09
N GLU A 445 27.98 32.65 -10.54
CA GLU A 445 29.24 32.95 -9.86
C GLU A 445 30.27 33.58 -10.82
N LEU A 446 30.46 32.99 -12.01
CA LEU A 446 31.37 33.52 -13.03
C LEU A 446 30.92 34.90 -13.54
N MET A 447 29.61 35.11 -13.72
CA MET A 447 29.08 36.39 -14.19
C MET A 447 29.21 37.50 -13.14
N ARG A 448 29.14 37.17 -11.84
CA ARG A 448 29.47 38.12 -10.76
C ARG A 448 30.94 38.54 -10.78
N GLU A 449 31.83 37.61 -11.08
CA GLU A 449 33.26 37.92 -11.26
C GLU A 449 33.49 38.79 -12.51
N GLU A 450 32.87 38.47 -13.64
CA GLU A 450 32.93 39.28 -14.86
C GLU A 450 32.42 40.71 -14.60
N LEU A 451 31.30 40.86 -13.91
CA LEU A 451 30.70 42.15 -13.57
C LEU A 451 31.62 42.97 -12.64
N ASN A 452 32.22 42.34 -11.63
CA ASN A 452 33.22 42.99 -10.77
C ASN A 452 34.45 43.46 -11.57
N ASN A 453 34.93 42.64 -12.51
CA ASN A 453 36.05 43.00 -13.38
C ASN A 453 35.70 44.15 -14.33
N LEU A 454 34.48 44.17 -14.89
CA LEU A 454 33.99 45.25 -15.75
C LEU A 454 33.81 46.57 -14.98
N LYS A 455 33.30 46.52 -13.74
CA LYS A 455 33.22 47.69 -12.85
C LYS A 455 34.61 48.24 -12.53
N MET A 456 35.55 47.36 -12.20
CA MET A 456 36.96 47.73 -11.93
C MET A 456 37.68 48.31 -13.16
N ALA A 457 37.32 47.86 -14.37
CA ALA A 457 37.85 48.41 -15.63
C ALA A 457 37.31 49.82 -15.91
N LEU A 458 36.00 50.04 -15.75
CA LEU A 458 35.38 51.37 -15.88
C LEU A 458 35.92 52.37 -14.84
N ASP A 459 36.20 51.91 -13.61
CA ASP A 459 36.79 52.73 -12.56
C ASP A 459 38.29 53.04 -12.80
N ARG A 460 38.97 52.28 -13.67
CA ARG A 460 40.33 52.59 -14.12
C ARG A 460 40.35 53.66 -15.23
N ASP A 461 39.34 53.70 -16.09
CA ASP A 461 39.21 54.72 -17.15
C ASP A 461 38.75 56.10 -16.62
N LYS A 462 38.00 56.12 -15.50
CA LYS A 462 37.70 57.35 -14.75
C LYS A 462 38.82 57.66 -13.74
N GLY A 463 39.88 58.31 -14.18
CA GLY A 463 41.14 58.49 -13.44
C GLY A 463 41.08 58.82 -11.92
N LYS A 464 41.97 58.14 -11.18
CA LYS A 464 42.62 58.43 -9.87
C LYS A 464 41.94 59.39 -8.87
N LYS A 465 41.62 58.86 -7.66
CA LYS A 465 42.09 59.39 -6.36
C LYS A 465 41.83 58.42 -5.20
N GLY A 466 42.83 58.22 -4.33
CA GLY A 466 42.65 57.84 -2.92
C GLY A 466 43.17 56.46 -2.49
N LYS A 467 44.23 56.44 -1.68
CA LYS A 467 44.94 55.27 -1.15
C LYS A 467 44.56 55.01 0.32
N LYS A 468 44.24 53.74 0.63
CA LYS A 468 44.36 52.97 1.89
C LYS A 468 43.75 53.47 3.22
N GLY A 469 42.92 52.60 3.82
CA GLY A 469 42.64 52.48 5.25
C GLY A 469 42.37 51.00 5.65
N LYS A 470 42.71 50.61 6.87
CA LYS A 470 43.17 49.27 7.32
C LYS A 470 42.05 48.42 7.99
N LYS A 471 42.23 47.08 7.97
CA LYS A 471 41.48 46.04 8.72
C LYS A 471 41.29 46.35 10.22
N SER A 472 40.09 46.09 10.74
CA SER A 472 39.77 45.49 12.06
C SER A 472 38.22 45.37 12.14
N GLY A 473 37.54 44.41 12.74
CA GLY A 473 37.89 43.27 13.55
C GLY A 473 36.59 42.47 13.83
N LYS A 474 36.79 41.18 14.08
CA LYS A 474 35.83 40.16 14.51
C LYS A 474 34.85 40.65 15.59
N LYS A 475 33.54 40.43 15.43
CA LYS A 475 32.62 40.36 16.58
C LYS A 475 31.54 39.29 16.39
N LYS A 476 31.65 38.25 17.24
CA LYS A 476 30.65 37.21 17.51
C LYS A 476 29.30 37.86 17.89
N GLY A 477 28.23 37.48 17.21
CA GLY A 477 26.85 37.69 17.64
C GLY A 477 26.17 36.33 17.83
N LYS A 478 25.93 35.95 19.09
CA LYS A 478 25.13 34.78 19.49
C LYS A 478 23.74 34.83 18.85
N LYS A 479 23.37 33.86 18.01
CA LYS A 479 21.96 33.50 17.82
C LYS A 479 21.53 32.67 19.02
N SER A 480 20.72 33.27 19.88
CA SER A 480 20.01 32.61 20.97
C SER A 480 19.04 31.57 20.40
N GLY A 481 19.40 30.28 20.53
CA GLY A 481 18.47 29.18 20.29
C GLY A 481 17.30 29.27 21.27
N LYS A 482 16.13 29.65 20.77
CA LYS A 482 14.87 29.61 21.50
C LYS A 482 14.52 28.12 21.71
N LYS A 483 14.85 27.59 22.88
CA LYS A 483 14.46 26.25 23.33
C LYS A 483 12.93 26.20 23.32
N GLY A 484 12.37 25.55 22.31
CA GLY A 484 10.96 25.17 22.28
C GLY A 484 10.64 24.37 23.54
N LYS A 485 9.59 24.81 24.22
CA LYS A 485 8.99 24.20 25.40
C LYS A 485 8.56 22.77 25.00
N LYS A 486 9.40 21.77 25.30
CA LYS A 486 9.05 20.36 25.09
C LYS A 486 7.82 20.10 25.97
N GLY A 487 6.68 19.88 25.33
CA GLY A 487 5.48 19.39 25.99
C GLY A 487 5.84 18.19 26.88
N LYS A 488 5.17 18.11 28.01
CA LYS A 488 5.31 17.10 29.06
C LYS A 488 5.15 15.71 28.42
N LYS A 489 6.22 15.14 27.87
CA LYS A 489 6.26 13.75 27.41
C LYS A 489 6.20 12.88 28.65
N ASP A 490 5.37 11.85 28.61
CA ASP A 490 5.28 10.84 29.66
C ASP A 490 6.68 10.41 30.09
N LYS A 491 6.90 10.37 31.41
CA LYS A 491 8.20 10.06 32.00
C LYS A 491 8.56 8.62 31.59
N ASP A 492 9.51 8.47 30.67
CA ASP A 492 9.97 7.15 30.21
C ASP A 492 10.57 6.38 31.38
N LEU A 493 9.90 5.30 31.80
CA LEU A 493 10.31 4.44 32.91
C LEU A 493 11.57 3.60 32.60
N THR A 494 12.07 3.65 31.35
CA THR A 494 13.18 2.83 30.82
C THR A 494 14.20 3.65 30.03
N ALA A 495 14.39 4.92 30.36
CA ALA A 495 15.28 5.81 29.62
C ALA A 495 16.74 5.31 29.54
N ASP A 496 17.20 4.56 30.54
CA ASP A 496 18.58 4.08 30.66
C ASP A 496 18.88 2.76 29.90
N ARG A 497 17.86 2.13 29.30
CA ARG A 497 17.99 0.82 28.61
C ARG A 497 17.96 0.95 27.08
N THR A 498 18.77 0.14 26.39
CA THR A 498 18.77 0.05 24.92
C THR A 498 17.54 -0.72 24.40
N ILE A 499 17.12 -0.42 23.17
CA ILE A 499 15.94 -1.06 22.54
C ILE A 499 16.19 -2.55 22.32
N GLU A 500 17.42 -2.93 21.94
CA GLU A 500 17.81 -4.33 21.74
C GLU A 500 17.69 -5.15 23.03
N SER A 501 18.12 -4.60 24.16
CA SER A 501 17.93 -5.24 25.47
C SER A 501 16.46 -5.41 25.83
N LEU A 502 15.62 -4.40 25.56
CA LEU A 502 14.17 -4.49 25.77
C LEU A 502 13.52 -5.53 24.82
N TYR A 503 14.00 -5.63 23.59
CA TYR A 503 13.53 -6.60 22.62
C TYR A 503 13.87 -8.04 23.05
N GLU A 504 15.11 -8.27 23.47
CA GLU A 504 15.55 -9.56 24.02
C GLU A 504 14.73 -9.93 25.26
N GLU A 505 14.54 -9.00 26.22
CA GLU A 505 13.71 -9.23 27.41
C GLU A 505 12.28 -9.63 27.04
N MET A 506 11.66 -8.96 26.06
CA MET A 506 10.29 -9.29 25.63
C MET A 506 10.17 -10.65 24.94
N VAL A 507 11.18 -11.04 24.16
CA VAL A 507 11.24 -12.37 23.54
C VAL A 507 11.45 -13.45 24.61
N GLN A 508 12.35 -13.21 25.56
CA GLN A 508 12.61 -14.12 26.68
C GLN A 508 11.35 -14.33 27.53
N GLN A 509 10.62 -13.25 27.79
CA GLN A 509 9.35 -13.29 28.51
C GLN A 509 8.19 -13.76 27.63
N GLY A 510 8.39 -14.14 26.37
CA GLY A 510 7.33 -14.62 25.46
C GLY A 510 6.21 -13.60 25.24
N VAL A 511 6.49 -12.31 25.45
CA VAL A 511 5.56 -11.21 25.14
C VAL A 511 5.64 -10.87 23.66
N LEU A 512 6.86 -10.88 23.09
CA LEU A 512 7.05 -10.84 21.64
C LEU A 512 7.11 -12.27 21.09
N VAL A 513 6.21 -12.61 20.18
CA VAL A 513 6.03 -13.99 19.68
C VAL A 513 6.27 -14.05 18.18
N LYS A 514 6.95 -15.11 17.71
CA LYS A 514 7.02 -15.42 16.27
C LYS A 514 5.62 -15.77 15.77
N CYS A 515 5.05 -14.94 14.90
CA CYS A 515 3.76 -15.22 14.29
C CYS A 515 3.91 -16.31 13.22
N PRO A 516 3.11 -17.40 13.25
CA PRO A 516 3.05 -18.33 12.13
C PRO A 516 2.43 -17.63 10.91
N GLN A 517 2.88 -18.01 9.72
CA GLN A 517 2.39 -17.44 8.46
C GLN A 517 0.99 -17.96 8.16
N VAL A 518 0.03 -17.06 8.10
CA VAL A 518 -1.37 -17.34 7.76
C VAL A 518 -1.85 -16.22 6.85
N TRP A 519 -2.41 -16.53 5.69
CA TRP A 519 -2.88 -15.51 4.76
C TRP A 519 -4.32 -15.12 5.07
N LEU A 520 -4.73 -13.89 4.75
CA LEU A 520 -6.14 -13.51 4.95
C LEU A 520 -7.07 -14.30 4.02
N GLN A 521 -6.58 -14.68 2.84
CA GLN A 521 -7.30 -15.48 1.85
C GLN A 521 -7.67 -16.89 2.37
N ASP A 522 -6.89 -17.43 3.32
CA ASP A 522 -7.17 -18.73 3.94
C ASP A 522 -8.40 -18.67 4.87
N PHE A 523 -8.85 -17.47 5.25
CA PHE A 523 -10.07 -17.29 6.04
C PHE A 523 -11.29 -17.35 5.13
N ILE A 524 -11.91 -18.54 5.08
CA ILE A 524 -13.09 -18.81 4.23
C ILE A 524 -14.35 -18.27 4.92
N GLY A 525 -15.15 -17.53 4.17
CA GLY A 525 -16.43 -17.00 4.60
C GLY A 525 -17.35 -16.74 3.40
N ASP A 526 -18.62 -17.08 3.55
CA ASP A 526 -19.64 -16.82 2.54
C ASP A 526 -20.18 -15.40 2.66
N TYR A 527 -20.62 -14.87 1.51
CA TYR A 527 -21.23 -13.55 1.39
C TYR A 527 -22.74 -13.61 1.66
N SER A 528 -23.28 -12.59 2.34
CA SER A 528 -24.71 -12.47 2.59
C SER A 528 -25.42 -11.85 1.39
N TYR A 529 -26.29 -12.63 0.71
CA TYR A 529 -27.03 -12.16 -0.48
C TYR A 529 -28.39 -11.52 -0.18
N LEU A 530 -28.83 -11.54 1.08
CA LEU A 530 -30.16 -11.08 1.50
C LEU A 530 -30.08 -9.90 2.49
N GLY A 531 -28.91 -9.28 2.67
CA GLY A 531 -28.70 -8.26 3.68
C GLY A 531 -29.58 -7.03 3.48
N THR A 532 -29.67 -6.52 2.24
CA THR A 532 -30.54 -5.37 1.89
C THR A 532 -32.02 -5.70 2.10
N THR A 533 -32.46 -6.87 1.62
CA THR A 533 -33.85 -7.32 1.73
C THR A 533 -34.29 -7.52 3.18
N LEU A 534 -33.40 -8.01 4.05
CA LEU A 534 -33.68 -8.15 5.48
C LEU A 534 -33.83 -6.80 6.16
N ARG A 535 -32.95 -5.83 5.83
CA ARG A 535 -33.07 -4.45 6.35
C ARG A 535 -34.35 -3.76 5.90
N GLN A 536 -34.80 -3.99 4.66
CA GLN A 536 -36.09 -3.48 4.17
C GLN A 536 -37.29 -4.07 4.93
N ALA A 537 -37.13 -5.25 5.52
CA ALA A 537 -38.12 -5.90 6.38
C ALA A 537 -37.95 -5.55 7.87
N ASP A 538 -37.17 -4.52 8.20
CA ASP A 538 -36.83 -4.10 9.58
C ASP A 538 -36.13 -5.17 10.43
N ILE A 539 -35.47 -6.14 9.80
CA ILE A 539 -34.66 -7.17 10.46
C ILE A 539 -33.19 -6.85 10.22
N GLU A 540 -32.43 -6.53 11.27
CA GLU A 540 -30.99 -6.33 11.13
C GLU A 540 -30.29 -7.68 10.90
N PRO A 541 -29.70 -7.92 9.72
CA PRO A 541 -29.01 -9.17 9.42
C PRO A 541 -27.74 -9.32 10.26
N MET A 542 -27.45 -10.57 10.64
CA MET A 542 -26.16 -10.90 11.26
C MET A 542 -25.04 -10.77 10.22
N PRO A 543 -23.92 -10.13 10.56
CA PRO A 543 -22.82 -9.92 9.62
C PRO A 543 -22.20 -11.25 9.22
N SER A 544 -21.86 -11.37 7.93
CA SER A 544 -21.26 -12.58 7.39
C SER A 544 -19.74 -12.62 7.67
N LEU A 545 -19.14 -13.80 7.53
CA LEU A 545 -17.69 -13.96 7.73
C LEU A 545 -16.89 -13.23 6.64
N SER A 546 -17.43 -13.07 5.42
CA SER A 546 -16.79 -12.25 4.39
C SER A 546 -16.76 -10.77 4.78
N ASP A 547 -17.82 -10.26 5.41
CA ASP A 547 -17.88 -8.87 5.85
C ASP A 547 -16.83 -8.60 6.93
N VAL A 548 -16.69 -9.52 7.89
CA VAL A 548 -15.64 -9.45 8.92
C VAL A 548 -14.25 -9.48 8.27
N ARG A 549 -14.03 -10.34 7.28
CA ARG A 549 -12.76 -10.41 6.53
C ARG A 549 -12.46 -9.09 5.83
N GLN A 550 -13.45 -8.48 5.20
CA GLN A 550 -13.31 -7.20 4.50
C GLN A 550 -13.02 -6.05 5.46
N LEU A 551 -13.70 -5.98 6.60
CA LEU A 551 -13.42 -4.97 7.64
C LEU A 551 -12.01 -5.12 8.24
N VAL A 552 -11.56 -6.37 8.45
CA VAL A 552 -10.18 -6.64 8.88
C VAL A 552 -9.17 -6.14 7.84
N ALA A 553 -9.44 -6.32 6.54
CA ALA A 553 -8.59 -5.76 5.49
C ALA A 553 -8.57 -4.22 5.56
N LEU A 554 -9.73 -3.58 5.55
CA LEU A 554 -9.90 -2.12 5.53
C LEU A 554 -9.28 -1.41 6.74
N TYR A 555 -9.53 -1.91 7.95
CA TYR A 555 -9.13 -1.23 9.19
C TYR A 555 -7.85 -1.80 9.79
N GLY A 556 -7.59 -3.09 9.60
CA GLY A 556 -6.44 -3.77 10.20
C GLY A 556 -5.21 -3.83 9.30
N ILE A 557 -5.37 -3.92 7.98
CA ILE A 557 -4.26 -4.21 7.06
C ILE A 557 -3.86 -2.99 6.23
N LEU A 558 -4.80 -2.38 5.50
CA LEU A 558 -4.50 -1.25 4.60
C LEU A 558 -3.82 -0.06 5.32
N PRO A 559 -4.28 0.38 6.52
CA PRO A 559 -3.68 1.51 7.21
C PRO A 559 -2.32 1.16 7.85
N LEU A 560 -1.99 -0.12 8.02
CA LEU A 560 -0.66 -0.55 8.51
C LEU A 560 0.32 -0.81 7.36
N GLY A 561 -0.19 -1.02 6.16
CA GLY A 561 0.59 -1.32 4.97
C GLY A 561 1.22 -0.09 4.32
N SER A 562 0.48 1.02 4.21
CA SER A 562 0.96 2.27 3.58
C SER A 562 1.03 3.42 4.58
N GLN A 563 2.19 4.08 4.65
CA GLN A 563 2.41 5.19 5.56
C GLN A 563 1.62 6.45 5.18
N VAL A 564 1.49 6.73 3.88
CA VAL A 564 0.70 7.87 3.36
C VAL A 564 -0.76 7.74 3.79
N VAL A 565 -1.30 6.53 3.74
CA VAL A 565 -2.67 6.23 4.16
C VAL A 565 -2.81 6.31 5.68
N HIS A 566 -1.83 5.80 6.43
CA HIS A 566 -1.82 5.87 7.90
C HIS A 566 -1.83 7.28 8.47
N GLU A 567 -1.16 8.23 7.83
CA GLU A 567 -1.00 9.61 8.32
C GLU A 567 -2.23 10.49 8.05
N ASN A 568 -2.96 10.21 6.96
CA ASN A 568 -4.01 11.09 6.47
C ASN A 568 -5.44 10.69 6.89
N ILE A 569 -5.68 9.43 7.24
CA ILE A 569 -7.00 8.90 7.61
C ILE A 569 -7.22 8.97 9.13
N PRO A 570 -8.47 9.14 9.61
CA PRO A 570 -8.80 8.90 11.02
C PRO A 570 -8.29 7.53 11.48
N GLN A 571 -7.26 7.53 12.33
CA GLN A 571 -6.55 6.32 12.72
C GLN A 571 -7.40 5.45 13.65
N ILE A 572 -7.87 4.31 13.14
CA ILE A 572 -8.41 3.24 13.97
C ILE A 572 -7.24 2.57 14.69
N LYS A 573 -7.06 2.91 15.97
CA LYS A 573 -5.95 2.44 16.80
C LYS A 573 -6.18 1.06 17.41
N SER A 574 -7.42 0.59 17.43
CA SER A 574 -7.82 -0.64 18.11
C SER A 574 -8.98 -1.30 17.37
N LEU A 575 -8.89 -2.61 17.19
CA LEU A 575 -9.98 -3.45 16.69
C LEU A 575 -10.39 -4.46 17.76
N LEU A 576 -11.70 -4.61 17.99
CA LEU A 576 -12.25 -5.61 18.90
C LEU A 576 -12.94 -6.71 18.10
N LEU A 577 -12.36 -7.91 18.11
CA LEU A 577 -12.97 -9.09 17.49
C LEU A 577 -13.80 -9.87 18.53
N ALA A 578 -15.12 -9.73 18.47
CA ALA A 578 -16.07 -10.45 19.32
C ALA A 578 -16.70 -11.64 18.58
N GLY A 579 -17.10 -12.67 19.32
CA GLY A 579 -17.73 -13.87 18.76
C GLY A 579 -17.49 -15.12 19.62
N PRO A 580 -18.11 -16.26 19.28
CA PRO A 580 -17.93 -17.51 20.03
C PRO A 580 -16.50 -18.05 19.93
N ARG A 581 -16.17 -19.05 20.76
CA ARG A 581 -14.87 -19.73 20.68
C ARG A 581 -14.83 -20.61 19.41
N GLY A 582 -13.67 -20.67 18.77
CA GLY A 582 -13.46 -21.53 17.59
C GLY A 582 -13.68 -20.87 16.21
N VAL A 583 -14.21 -19.65 16.13
CA VAL A 583 -14.51 -18.96 14.84
C VAL A 583 -13.31 -18.32 14.14
N GLY A 584 -12.07 -18.72 14.48
CA GLY A 584 -10.89 -18.19 13.80
C GLY A 584 -10.44 -16.77 14.21
N LYS A 585 -10.92 -16.20 15.33
CA LYS A 585 -10.47 -14.87 15.82
C LYS A 585 -8.94 -14.72 15.91
N LYS A 586 -8.25 -15.76 16.41
CA LYS A 586 -6.78 -15.79 16.46
C LYS A 586 -6.14 -15.90 15.07
N MET A 587 -6.82 -16.55 14.12
CA MET A 587 -6.37 -16.68 12.73
C MET A 587 -6.39 -15.32 12.03
N LEU A 588 -7.46 -14.53 12.19
CA LEU A 588 -7.56 -13.17 11.66
C LEU A 588 -6.48 -12.23 12.22
N MET A 589 -6.15 -12.33 13.51
CA MET A 589 -5.05 -11.54 14.08
C MET A 589 -3.70 -11.93 13.44
N LYS A 590 -3.45 -13.23 13.26
CA LYS A 590 -2.22 -13.75 12.64
C LYS A 590 -2.12 -13.37 11.16
N SER A 591 -3.25 -13.31 10.45
CA SER A 591 -3.26 -12.86 9.06
C SER A 591 -2.93 -11.37 8.95
N ILE A 592 -3.45 -10.50 9.83
CA ILE A 592 -3.03 -9.10 9.88
C ILE A 592 -1.51 -8.99 10.03
N CYS A 593 -0.90 -9.77 10.95
CA CYS A 593 0.55 -9.75 11.16
C CYS A 593 1.32 -10.25 9.93
N THR A 594 0.82 -11.29 9.26
CA THR A 594 1.46 -11.88 8.07
C THR A 594 1.42 -10.92 6.88
N GLU A 595 0.25 -10.34 6.61
CA GLU A 595 0.00 -9.45 5.45
C GLU A 595 0.72 -8.10 5.59
N THR A 596 0.87 -7.61 6.82
CA THR A 596 1.55 -6.33 7.10
C THR A 596 3.03 -6.51 7.47
N GLY A 597 3.49 -7.73 7.72
CA GLY A 597 4.83 -8.00 8.24
C GLY A 597 5.05 -7.39 9.64
N ALA A 598 3.99 -7.28 10.45
CA ALA A 598 4.04 -6.64 11.76
C ALA A 598 4.56 -7.57 12.87
N ASN A 599 5.20 -6.96 13.86
CA ASN A 599 5.60 -7.65 15.09
C ASN A 599 4.37 -7.96 15.95
N LEU A 600 4.28 -9.18 16.48
CA LEU A 600 3.18 -9.59 17.35
C LEU A 600 3.57 -9.52 18.82
N PHE A 601 2.89 -8.67 19.58
CA PHE A 601 2.98 -8.63 21.04
C PHE A 601 1.75 -9.31 21.65
N ASP A 602 1.94 -10.44 22.33
CA ASP A 602 0.86 -11.18 22.99
C ASP A 602 0.75 -10.80 24.47
N LEU A 603 -0.26 -9.97 24.76
CA LEU A 603 -0.66 -9.51 26.09
C LEU A 603 -1.85 -10.28 26.66
N THR A 604 -2.06 -11.53 26.24
CA THR A 604 -3.09 -12.39 26.85
C THR A 604 -2.88 -12.53 28.36
N ALA A 605 -3.95 -12.44 29.16
CA ALA A 605 -3.87 -12.45 30.63
C ALA A 605 -3.08 -13.65 31.18
N GLN A 606 -3.26 -14.84 30.60
CA GLN A 606 -2.52 -16.06 30.96
C GLN A 606 -1.02 -15.95 30.67
N ASN A 607 -0.63 -15.19 29.65
CA ASN A 607 0.77 -15.00 29.28
C ASN A 607 1.48 -14.00 30.20
N ILE A 608 0.77 -12.99 30.70
CA ILE A 608 1.33 -11.94 31.57
C ILE A 608 1.37 -12.38 33.03
N ALA A 609 0.48 -13.29 33.45
CA ALA A 609 0.37 -13.76 34.82
C ALA A 609 1.74 -14.20 35.39
N GLY A 610 2.15 -13.59 36.51
CA GLY A 610 3.39 -13.92 37.23
C GLY A 610 4.68 -13.27 36.71
N LYS A 611 4.73 -12.75 35.47
CA LYS A 611 5.96 -12.17 34.90
C LYS A 611 6.27 -10.76 35.42
N TYR A 612 5.22 -9.95 35.60
CA TYR A 612 5.34 -8.56 36.05
C TYR A 612 4.34 -8.30 37.19
N PRO A 613 4.66 -8.72 38.43
CA PRO A 613 3.74 -8.59 39.55
C PRO A 613 3.52 -7.12 39.96
N GLY A 614 2.30 -6.82 40.40
CA GLY A 614 1.91 -5.51 40.92
C GLY A 614 1.56 -4.46 39.86
N LYS A 615 0.95 -3.35 40.31
CA LYS A 615 0.51 -2.25 39.44
C LYS A 615 1.68 -1.55 38.74
N SER A 616 2.82 -1.40 39.43
CA SER A 616 4.05 -0.82 38.88
C SER A 616 4.69 -1.71 37.82
N GLY A 617 4.71 -3.03 38.04
CA GLY A 617 5.21 -4.00 37.07
C GLY A 617 4.40 -4.02 35.78
N LEU A 618 3.06 -4.02 35.87
CA LEU A 618 2.19 -3.95 34.69
C LEU A 618 2.34 -2.62 33.94
N ALA A 619 2.43 -1.49 34.65
CA ALA A 619 2.68 -0.19 34.03
C ALA A 619 4.03 -0.16 33.29
N MET A 620 5.06 -0.77 33.88
CA MET A 620 6.37 -0.94 33.24
C MET A 620 6.27 -1.81 31.99
N LEU A 621 5.57 -2.95 32.04
CA LEU A 621 5.35 -3.82 30.88
C LEU A 621 4.66 -3.09 29.73
N ILE A 622 3.54 -2.41 30.00
CA ILE A 622 2.80 -1.65 28.98
C ILE A 622 3.68 -0.54 28.39
N HIS A 623 4.44 0.14 29.23
CA HIS A 623 5.38 1.18 28.80
C HIS A 623 6.48 0.62 27.89
N MET A 624 7.09 -0.50 28.29
CA MET A 624 8.12 -1.18 27.48
C MET A 624 7.54 -1.63 26.14
N VAL A 625 6.42 -2.35 26.15
CA VAL A 625 5.75 -2.85 24.92
C VAL A 625 5.40 -1.69 24.00
N THR A 626 4.83 -0.61 24.54
CA THR A 626 4.49 0.59 23.74
C THR A 626 5.74 1.25 23.16
N LYS A 627 6.84 1.31 23.92
CA LYS A 627 8.12 1.87 23.48
C LYS A 627 8.72 1.04 22.34
N VAL A 628 8.79 -0.29 22.50
CA VAL A 628 9.34 -1.19 21.49
C VAL A 628 8.44 -1.27 20.25
N ALA A 629 7.12 -1.35 20.41
CA ALA A 629 6.16 -1.37 19.31
C ALA A 629 6.22 -0.09 18.45
N LYS A 630 6.43 1.08 19.07
CA LYS A 630 6.62 2.35 18.34
C LYS A 630 7.92 2.42 17.55
N GLN A 631 8.99 1.78 18.04
CA GLN A 631 10.29 1.77 17.37
C GLN A 631 10.35 0.70 16.28
N LEU A 632 9.65 -0.42 16.48
CA LEU A 632 9.64 -1.56 15.55
C LEU A 632 8.35 -1.62 14.73
N GLN A 633 7.92 -0.48 14.20
CA GLN A 633 6.75 -0.42 13.32
C GLN A 633 6.96 -1.24 12.03
N PRO A 634 5.90 -1.84 11.46
CA PRO A 634 4.55 -1.97 12.05
C PRO A 634 4.50 -3.01 13.18
N SER A 635 3.59 -2.84 14.13
CA SER A 635 3.45 -3.70 15.32
C SER A 635 1.98 -3.87 15.69
N VAL A 636 1.58 -5.09 16.05
CA VAL A 636 0.24 -5.46 16.49
C VAL A 636 0.31 -5.93 17.94
N ILE A 637 -0.48 -5.30 18.80
CA ILE A 637 -0.62 -5.68 20.21
C ILE A 637 -1.92 -6.47 20.35
N PHE A 638 -1.80 -7.75 20.66
CA PHE A 638 -2.92 -8.65 20.85
C PHE A 638 -3.23 -8.81 22.34
N ILE A 639 -4.47 -8.50 22.74
CA ILE A 639 -4.98 -8.76 24.09
C ILE A 639 -6.01 -9.89 23.97
N GLY A 640 -5.57 -11.12 24.19
CA GLY A 640 -6.44 -12.29 24.19
C GLY A 640 -7.33 -12.36 25.42
N GLU A 641 -8.56 -12.83 25.24
CA GLU A 641 -9.57 -12.95 26.31
C GLU A 641 -9.70 -11.63 27.08
N ALA A 642 -9.89 -10.54 26.34
CA ALA A 642 -10.00 -9.18 26.87
C ALA A 642 -11.04 -9.08 28.00
N GLU A 643 -12.10 -9.88 27.92
CA GLU A 643 -13.12 -10.01 28.97
C GLU A 643 -12.53 -10.35 30.34
N LYS A 644 -11.39 -11.06 30.44
CA LYS A 644 -10.69 -11.35 31.71
C LYS A 644 -9.81 -10.20 32.19
N THR A 645 -9.22 -9.47 31.26
CA THR A 645 -8.29 -8.37 31.57
C THR A 645 -9.03 -7.11 32.04
N PHE A 646 -10.22 -6.86 31.49
CA PHE A 646 -11.00 -5.64 31.74
C PHE A 646 -12.17 -5.82 32.73
N ILE A 647 -12.15 -6.84 33.58
CA ILE A 647 -13.20 -7.08 34.59
C ILE A 647 -13.17 -5.99 35.67
N LYS A 648 -14.34 -5.38 35.97
CA LYS A 648 -14.50 -4.40 37.06
C LYS A 648 -14.38 -5.01 38.47
N LYS A 649 -14.84 -6.26 38.68
CA LYS A 649 -14.73 -7.03 39.93
C LYS A 649 -14.49 -8.52 39.64
N ALA A 650 -13.34 -9.07 40.07
CA ALA A 650 -13.03 -10.48 39.89
C ALA A 650 -14.07 -11.38 40.63
N PRO A 651 -14.64 -12.40 39.97
CA PRO A 651 -15.48 -13.42 40.62
C PRO A 651 -14.72 -14.09 41.78
N LYS A 652 -15.41 -14.43 42.87
CA LYS A 652 -14.77 -14.97 44.10
C LYS A 652 -14.01 -16.30 43.90
N GLY A 653 -14.24 -17.02 42.80
CA GLY A 653 -13.58 -18.28 42.47
C GLY A 653 -12.33 -18.18 41.58
N ASP A 654 -12.06 -17.01 40.99
CA ASP A 654 -10.95 -16.78 40.04
C ASP A 654 -9.87 -15.82 40.60
N LYS A 655 -9.84 -15.59 41.92
CA LYS A 655 -8.90 -14.69 42.58
C LYS A 655 -7.55 -15.32 42.88
#